data_AF-A0A2S0VX52-F1
#
_entry.id   AF-A0A2S0VX52-F1
#
_cell.length_a   1.000
_cell.length_b   1.000
_cell.length_c   1.000
_cell.angle_alpha   90.00
_cell.angle_beta   90.00
_cell.angle_gamma   90.00
#
_symmetry.space_group_name_H-M   'P 1'
#
loop_
_entity.id
_entity.type
_entity.pdbx_description
1 polymer ?
#
loop_
_entity_poly.entity_id
_entity_poly.type
_entity_poly.pdbx_seq_one_letter_code
_entity_poly.pdbx_strand_id
1 'polypeptide(L)'
;MNKLRLISLIFYGLLLSLVLPLQAATPSCDDVFSGGVASSSVSGYLNMQNSAQLRNLTNNPNVAFASGTATSATSCVSQACNITGSSASSITFPTFTASSGGSSPSTGGNVVIGQTNGWKSNDFNYASGYSNASFTFKKANSAYRFQSLSLSNDATIAFKPGDYYFGSLTLSSNATATVDTSSGTGSVRIHVSGNLSIYNSASINNGGTSSDLVIYASGSSSTMALSTSANLTGVVFSAGAITVHNDAYIKGYVSTKDLTLTSNAYIDVNGDLTSASITDVCTPSTAPQCPVSSDVGDVIINEINKDEDWIELYVTNGSNLSLANWELDGDGNGSSTDVDYTCLSSDGCANQTYNTGDFIVIAKSLSGSILSATQGSSPVLVQGQNLFIDADLALHNNTQEVILFDNSGDMVHYLRYENGSYSATWQSCEDENPNNVTITDPPGGGNSGVCTRPDGSSNTSTWDQDCGDTPGSTNDGASSSLDHYEIILSTTSSSVCSNQTVTARACENADCSTFYTDAAVSGTLYKTVDSVRTNLDSNDFTGSKSVTVNETAISTVLYGLDGVSPTATVTCKDASNNVLANCQIEFTGTSAFSWQNITTTSCTETSATLEAFVYDSGNNSCNEITGDTNVDFSFSYAAPNTNTSASQLTLGNGSSSATINTAGTTRLSINLGTDNNVRLTYADAGQLSVVASDPNSSISSATTTMTAVPSYVAVTSVTDNDGDGNFIAAEPFTINIGGFCSGGTATPNYQPGSLDFTVALVTGSENANFKVANGTSIAVTSSSTLHLLGLTSTSFTVAEYDEYGSFSLALSDSNYYGSAINVSSAVTLGTFIASYLTLNQTGLDNVAFEYHDLTFNYIGKQFGYSGADAENNDFSSAVAPQVRVTAYNADDGLMSNYAPTSINTATLTLADSAISGFSGSTSGGSLAQETSGGSPVAGSYLYTLNNTDNFSYTKTTTLMTPTTSNIQMTFAAGDFTDSDGRSNQSSYTLNATNIEQRYARFYAQDAADTIGGAADIRAQIQHWNGTQWQTTTDDDASILPLDAFDATPAKSADSDPFTVTVTASNGDTSLVTATGRFGNSDPVSVGQFNIEFDHADTALSSGSLILQWDASSLPSWLFFAWDGNSLSVPPATRVAFGNRRGNERIISWRESN
;
A
#
# COMPACT_ATOMS: atom_id res chain seq x y z
N MET A 1 -9.76 -66.18 4.08
CA MET A 1 -8.54 -65.37 4.27
C MET A 1 -8.54 -64.02 3.52
N ASN A 2 -9.50 -63.70 2.64
CA ASN A 2 -9.52 -62.42 1.89
C ASN A 2 -10.35 -61.28 2.52
N LYS A 3 -11.14 -61.52 3.57
CA LYS A 3 -11.91 -60.44 4.25
C LYS A 3 -11.12 -59.70 5.34
N LEU A 4 -10.06 -60.31 5.90
CA LEU A 4 -9.24 -59.66 6.93
C LEU A 4 -8.18 -58.71 6.36
N ARG A 5 -7.77 -58.89 5.08
CA ARG A 5 -6.81 -57.99 4.41
C ARG A 5 -7.45 -56.70 3.88
N LEU A 6 -8.75 -56.72 3.56
CA LEU A 6 -9.45 -55.53 3.06
C LEU A 6 -9.78 -54.52 4.18
N ILE A 7 -10.08 -55.01 5.39
CA ILE A 7 -10.33 -54.15 6.55
C ILE A 7 -9.03 -53.50 7.04
N SER A 8 -7.88 -54.20 6.94
CA SER A 8 -6.58 -53.63 7.34
C SER A 8 -6.04 -52.58 6.36
N LEU A 9 -6.37 -52.66 5.06
CA LEU A 9 -5.98 -51.63 4.09
C LEU A 9 -6.87 -50.38 4.17
N ILE A 10 -8.14 -50.51 4.52
CA ILE A 10 -9.03 -49.35 4.74
C ILE A 10 -8.67 -48.64 6.06
N PHE A 11 -8.26 -49.38 7.10
CA PHE A 11 -7.82 -48.78 8.36
C PHE A 11 -6.46 -48.06 8.25
N TYR A 12 -5.53 -48.56 7.43
CA TYR A 12 -4.27 -47.85 7.15
C TYR A 12 -4.42 -46.71 6.13
N GLY A 13 -5.38 -46.79 5.21
CA GLY A 13 -5.72 -45.72 4.28
C GLY A 13 -6.41 -44.53 4.94
N LEU A 14 -7.21 -44.76 5.99
CA LEU A 14 -7.89 -43.68 6.75
C LEU A 14 -6.97 -42.99 7.78
N LEU A 15 -5.93 -43.67 8.27
CA LEU A 15 -4.97 -43.09 9.23
C LEU A 15 -3.84 -42.28 8.58
N LEU A 16 -3.67 -42.35 7.25
CA LEU A 16 -2.64 -41.60 6.52
C LEU A 16 -3.16 -40.33 5.82
N SER A 17 -4.44 -40.01 5.98
CA SER A 17 -5.09 -38.83 5.37
C SER A 17 -5.56 -37.77 6.39
N LEU A 18 -5.20 -37.89 7.67
CA LEU A 18 -5.40 -36.85 8.70
C LEU A 18 -4.08 -36.55 9.41
N VAL A 19 -3.14 -35.97 8.67
CA VAL A 19 -2.14 -35.09 9.26
C VAL A 19 -2.28 -33.77 8.51
N LEU A 20 -3.38 -33.08 8.78
CA LEU A 20 -3.40 -31.63 8.56
C LEU A 20 -2.38 -31.06 9.55
N PRO A 21 -1.40 -30.24 9.12
CA PRO A 21 -0.63 -29.48 10.08
C PRO A 21 -1.63 -28.65 10.89
N LEU A 22 -1.71 -28.90 12.20
CA LEU A 22 -2.25 -27.88 13.09
C LEU A 22 -1.32 -26.68 12.95
N GLN A 23 -1.70 -25.72 12.11
CA GLN A 23 -1.15 -24.38 12.22
C GLN A 23 -1.54 -23.91 13.62
N ALA A 24 -0.56 -23.71 14.49
CA ALA A 24 -0.80 -23.05 15.76
C ALA A 24 -1.40 -21.68 15.44
N ALA A 25 -2.58 -21.38 15.99
CA ALA A 25 -3.16 -20.06 15.87
C ALA A 25 -2.14 -19.04 16.40
N THR A 26 -1.96 -17.94 15.67
CA THR A 26 -1.19 -16.78 16.15
C THR A 26 -1.83 -16.27 17.45
N PRO A 27 -1.05 -15.95 18.49
CA PRO A 27 -1.61 -15.41 19.73
C PRO A 27 -2.26 -14.04 19.48
N SER A 28 -3.19 -13.63 20.34
CA SER A 28 -3.70 -12.26 20.31
C SER A 28 -2.59 -11.27 20.70
N CYS A 29 -2.59 -10.06 20.14
CA CYS A 29 -1.59 -9.07 20.52
C CYS A 29 -1.72 -8.65 22.00
N ASP A 30 -2.92 -8.74 22.58
CA ASP A 30 -3.15 -8.49 24.01
C ASP A 30 -2.47 -9.57 24.87
N ASP A 31 -2.47 -10.83 24.42
CA ASP A 31 -1.76 -11.91 25.12
C ASP A 31 -0.23 -11.75 25.01
N VAL A 32 0.27 -11.14 23.94
CA VAL A 32 1.71 -10.91 23.73
C VAL A 32 2.21 -9.69 24.49
N PHE A 33 1.38 -8.65 24.57
CA PHE A 33 1.64 -7.39 25.27
C PHE A 33 0.74 -7.26 26.49
N SER A 34 0.65 -8.28 27.33
CA SER A 34 -0.17 -8.23 28.54
C SER A 34 0.20 -7.01 29.40
N GLY A 35 -0.70 -6.01 29.46
CA GLY A 35 -0.46 -4.72 30.10
C GLY A 35 0.51 -3.79 29.36
N GLY A 36 0.73 -3.96 28.06
CA GLY A 36 1.63 -3.15 27.23
C GLY A 36 3.11 -3.52 27.28
N VAL A 37 3.58 -4.09 28.41
CA VAL A 37 4.97 -4.54 28.60
C VAL A 37 5.00 -5.92 29.24
N ALA A 38 5.52 -6.90 28.52
CA ALA A 38 5.51 -8.29 28.97
C ALA A 38 6.75 -9.10 28.57
N SER A 39 6.94 -10.24 29.24
CA SER A 39 7.95 -11.21 28.86
C SER A 39 7.40 -12.30 27.94
N SER A 40 8.08 -12.54 26.83
CA SER A 40 7.78 -13.66 25.91
C SER A 40 8.44 -14.99 26.32
N SER A 41 9.06 -15.06 27.51
CA SER A 41 9.83 -16.22 27.94
C SER A 41 9.46 -16.71 29.34
N VAL A 42 9.28 -18.03 29.48
CA VAL A 42 9.02 -18.70 30.77
C VAL A 42 10.12 -18.48 31.83
N SER A 43 11.30 -18.00 31.44
CA SER A 43 12.39 -17.65 32.34
C SER A 43 12.67 -16.14 32.38
N GLY A 44 11.74 -15.32 31.91
CA GLY A 44 11.95 -13.89 31.75
C GLY A 44 12.11 -13.14 33.07
N TYR A 45 13.01 -12.16 33.08
CA TYR A 45 13.34 -11.37 34.25
C TYR A 45 13.09 -9.87 34.04
N LEU A 46 12.41 -9.22 34.98
CA LEU A 46 12.26 -7.76 35.06
C LEU A 46 13.21 -7.18 36.12
N ASN A 47 14.10 -6.26 35.74
CA ASN A 47 14.96 -5.52 36.66
C ASN A 47 14.68 -4.02 36.56
N MET A 48 14.09 -3.42 37.60
CA MET A 48 13.89 -1.98 37.70
C MET A 48 14.61 -1.42 38.92
N GLN A 49 15.54 -0.50 38.68
CA GLN A 49 16.35 0.14 39.72
C GLN A 49 16.22 1.67 39.70
N ASN A 50 16.51 2.30 40.84
CA ASN A 50 16.47 3.76 41.02
C ASN A 50 15.06 4.33 40.77
N SER A 51 14.94 5.33 39.90
CA SER A 51 13.69 6.04 39.56
C SER A 51 13.08 5.55 38.25
N ALA A 52 13.43 4.34 37.79
CA ALA A 52 12.91 3.79 36.54
C ALA A 52 11.40 3.51 36.61
N GLN A 53 10.67 3.71 35.50
CA GLN A 53 9.22 3.61 35.48
C GLN A 53 8.65 2.95 34.22
N LEU A 54 7.52 2.26 34.38
CA LEU A 54 6.55 1.97 33.33
C LEU A 54 5.37 2.92 33.51
N ARG A 55 4.97 3.63 32.47
CA ARG A 55 3.91 4.66 32.48
C ARG A 55 2.75 4.24 31.59
N ASN A 56 1.56 4.77 31.87
CA ASN A 56 0.34 4.58 31.08
C ASN A 56 -0.09 3.11 30.88
N LEU A 57 0.17 2.25 31.87
CA LEU A 57 -0.24 0.83 31.89
C LEU A 57 -1.76 0.62 32.16
N THR A 58 -2.65 1.50 31.68
CA THR A 58 -4.11 1.45 31.95
C THR A 58 -4.48 1.18 33.43
N ASN A 59 -3.73 1.76 34.38
CA ASN A 59 -3.84 1.52 35.83
C ASN A 59 -3.67 0.06 36.29
N ASN A 60 -3.22 -0.85 35.43
CA ASN A 60 -2.89 -2.22 35.77
C ASN A 60 -1.39 -2.33 36.14
N PRO A 61 -1.05 -2.57 37.42
CA PRO A 61 0.34 -2.73 37.85
C PRO A 61 0.93 -4.10 37.49
N ASN A 62 0.13 -5.03 36.96
CA ASN A 62 0.54 -6.40 36.68
C ASN A 62 1.35 -6.46 35.38
N VAL A 63 2.56 -6.99 35.47
CA VAL A 63 3.45 -7.20 34.34
C VAL A 63 3.82 -8.68 34.24
N ALA A 64 3.59 -9.27 33.07
CA ALA A 64 3.76 -10.70 32.83
C ALA A 64 5.24 -11.10 32.69
N PHE A 65 5.92 -11.27 33.83
CA PHE A 65 7.29 -11.79 33.93
C PHE A 65 7.34 -12.96 34.91
N ALA A 66 8.21 -13.94 34.64
CA ALA A 66 8.41 -15.09 35.52
C ALA A 66 9.04 -14.71 36.88
N SER A 67 9.89 -13.68 36.89
CA SER A 67 10.50 -13.15 38.10
C SER A 67 11.02 -11.72 37.89
N GLY A 68 11.37 -11.02 38.97
CA GLY A 68 12.04 -9.73 38.84
C GLY A 68 12.19 -8.96 40.16
N THR A 69 12.74 -7.76 40.04
CA THR A 69 13.01 -6.84 41.14
C THR A 69 12.61 -5.43 40.71
N ALA A 70 11.65 -4.81 41.40
CA ALA A 70 11.31 -3.40 41.25
C ALA A 70 11.59 -2.65 42.55
N THR A 71 12.60 -1.78 42.55
CA THR A 71 13.07 -1.13 43.79
C THR A 71 12.33 0.16 44.15
N SER A 72 11.53 0.72 43.23
CA SER A 72 10.79 1.97 43.44
C SER A 72 9.33 1.72 43.77
N ALA A 73 8.80 2.49 44.72
CA ALA A 73 7.37 2.51 45.03
C ALA A 73 6.51 3.09 43.89
N THR A 74 7.11 3.67 42.84
CA THR A 74 6.44 4.28 41.69
C THR A 74 6.92 3.68 40.35
N SER A 75 7.36 2.42 40.37
CA SER A 75 7.89 1.75 39.18
C SER A 75 6.82 1.47 38.12
N CYS A 76 5.54 1.37 38.48
CA CYS A 76 4.40 1.22 37.59
C CYS A 76 3.37 2.32 37.90
N VAL A 77 3.31 3.35 37.06
CA VAL A 77 2.41 4.51 37.22
C VAL A 77 2.60 5.17 38.60
N SER A 78 1.67 4.97 39.53
CA SER A 78 1.68 5.54 40.89
C SER A 78 2.09 4.53 41.98
N GLN A 79 2.38 3.29 41.63
CA GLN A 79 2.71 2.20 42.56
C GLN A 79 3.88 1.32 42.10
N ALA A 80 4.28 0.33 42.90
CA ALA A 80 5.26 -0.66 42.49
C ALA A 80 4.65 -1.66 41.49
N CYS A 81 5.45 -2.16 40.55
CA CYS A 81 5.02 -3.17 39.58
C CYS A 81 4.78 -4.51 40.28
N ASN A 82 3.67 -5.16 39.94
CA ASN A 82 3.35 -6.50 40.40
C ASN A 82 3.76 -7.53 39.35
N ILE A 83 4.66 -8.44 39.70
CA ILE A 83 5.18 -9.46 38.78
C ILE A 83 4.29 -10.70 38.90
N THR A 84 3.65 -11.11 37.80
CA THR A 84 2.64 -12.19 37.83
C THR A 84 3.22 -13.57 38.14
N GLY A 85 4.52 -13.77 37.90
CA GLY A 85 5.18 -15.08 38.03
C GLY A 85 5.02 -15.98 36.80
N SER A 86 4.41 -15.47 35.72
CA SER A 86 4.20 -16.16 34.44
C SER A 86 4.63 -15.29 33.27
N SER A 87 4.98 -15.91 32.14
CA SER A 87 5.25 -15.19 30.89
C SER A 87 3.97 -14.96 30.09
N ALA A 88 3.98 -13.91 29.27
CA ALA A 88 3.00 -13.68 28.22
C ALA A 88 3.17 -14.68 27.05
N SER A 89 2.23 -14.63 26.10
CA SER A 89 2.32 -15.43 24.88
C SER A 89 3.53 -15.03 24.04
N SER A 90 4.22 -16.02 23.48
CA SER A 90 5.34 -15.81 22.57
C SER A 90 4.88 -15.79 21.11
N ILE A 91 5.45 -14.90 20.30
CA ILE A 91 5.23 -14.89 18.85
C ILE A 91 6.19 -15.84 18.13
N THR A 92 5.82 -16.22 16.90
CA THR A 92 6.80 -16.74 15.93
C THR A 92 7.40 -15.54 15.20
N PHE A 93 8.70 -15.31 15.38
CA PHE A 93 9.37 -14.20 14.69
C PHE A 93 9.35 -14.41 13.17
N PRO A 94 9.16 -13.35 12.37
CA PRO A 94 9.31 -13.41 10.93
C PRO A 94 10.71 -13.89 10.54
N THR A 95 10.82 -14.54 9.38
CA THR A 95 12.11 -15.07 8.91
C THR A 95 13.08 -13.92 8.63
N PHE A 96 14.21 -13.88 9.35
CA PHE A 96 15.26 -12.90 9.08
C PHE A 96 15.94 -13.19 7.74
N THR A 97 15.90 -12.22 6.83
CA THR A 97 16.57 -12.34 5.53
C THR A 97 17.93 -11.63 5.57
N ALA A 98 19.01 -12.40 5.65
CA ALA A 98 20.36 -11.86 5.68
C ALA A 98 20.75 -11.20 4.34
N SER A 99 21.58 -10.16 4.42
CA SER A 99 22.17 -9.51 3.24
C SER A 99 23.14 -10.45 2.50
N SER A 100 22.98 -10.56 1.19
CA SER A 100 23.88 -11.31 0.29
C SER A 100 25.23 -10.63 0.05
N GLY A 101 25.42 -9.40 0.53
CA GLY A 101 26.70 -8.68 0.55
C GLY A 101 27.20 -8.27 -0.83
N GLY A 102 26.72 -7.13 -1.34
CA GLY A 102 27.13 -6.63 -2.66
C GLY A 102 27.78 -5.24 -2.67
N SER A 103 27.53 -4.38 -1.66
CA SER A 103 27.93 -2.97 -1.75
C SER A 103 27.95 -2.22 -0.40
N SER A 104 28.81 -1.20 -0.26
CA SER A 104 28.92 -0.34 0.95
C SER A 104 28.80 1.14 0.56
N PRO A 105 27.79 1.89 1.03
CA PRO A 105 27.61 3.30 0.67
C PRO A 105 28.88 4.14 0.87
N SER A 106 29.20 5.07 -0.03
CA SER A 106 30.37 5.95 0.13
C SER A 106 30.22 6.81 1.40
N THR A 107 31.28 6.93 2.19
CA THR A 107 31.28 7.77 3.40
C THR A 107 31.31 9.26 3.03
N GLY A 108 30.23 9.99 3.36
CA GLY A 108 30.13 11.46 3.27
C GLY A 108 29.19 11.95 2.16
N GLY A 109 28.00 12.45 2.54
CA GLY A 109 26.98 13.03 1.65
C GLY A 109 25.55 12.52 1.91
N ASN A 110 24.56 13.05 1.18
CA ASN A 110 23.20 12.49 1.10
C ASN A 110 23.27 11.19 0.26
N VAL A 111 22.81 10.08 0.82
CA VAL A 111 22.78 8.75 0.23
C VAL A 111 21.34 8.32 0.03
N VAL A 112 20.90 8.14 -1.22
CA VAL A 112 19.58 7.54 -1.51
C VAL A 112 19.77 6.07 -1.88
N ILE A 113 19.14 5.19 -1.10
CA ILE A 113 19.25 3.73 -1.14
C ILE A 113 18.15 3.13 -2.04
N GLY A 114 18.48 2.11 -2.84
CA GLY A 114 17.52 1.47 -3.75
C GLY A 114 17.32 2.20 -5.08
N GLN A 115 18.31 2.97 -5.53
CA GLN A 115 18.28 3.63 -6.84
C GLN A 115 18.79 2.71 -7.96
N THR A 116 18.16 2.77 -9.14
CA THR A 116 18.67 2.16 -10.37
C THR A 116 20.00 2.78 -10.83
N ASN A 117 20.29 4.02 -10.43
CA ASN A 117 21.60 4.69 -10.56
C ASN A 117 22.20 4.99 -9.18
N GLY A 118 23.27 4.27 -8.80
CA GLY A 118 23.86 4.34 -7.46
C GLY A 118 24.01 2.95 -6.85
N TRP A 119 23.80 2.81 -5.54
CA TRP A 119 23.86 1.52 -4.86
C TRP A 119 22.62 0.67 -5.21
N LYS A 120 22.72 -0.03 -6.35
CA LYS A 120 21.69 -0.87 -7.00
C LYS A 120 21.22 -2.09 -6.20
N SER A 121 21.84 -2.33 -5.07
CA SER A 121 21.57 -3.49 -4.24
C SER A 121 20.57 -3.12 -3.16
N ASN A 122 19.56 -3.95 -2.92
CA ASN A 122 18.85 -3.92 -1.63
C ASN A 122 19.64 -4.67 -0.55
N ASP A 123 20.86 -5.13 -0.85
CA ASP A 123 21.73 -5.93 -0.01
C ASP A 123 23.09 -5.24 0.21
N PHE A 124 23.31 -4.77 1.44
CA PHE A 124 24.45 -3.99 1.88
C PHE A 124 25.33 -4.76 2.84
N ASN A 125 26.64 -4.55 2.75
CA ASN A 125 27.62 -5.18 3.64
C ASN A 125 27.81 -4.32 4.92
N TYR A 126 29.05 -3.97 5.27
CA TYR A 126 29.38 -3.16 6.43
C TYR A 126 29.30 -1.67 6.07
N ALA A 127 28.34 -0.99 6.68
CA ALA A 127 28.11 0.44 6.57
C ALA A 127 28.40 1.07 7.94
N SER A 128 29.64 1.49 8.19
CA SER A 128 30.04 2.08 9.48
C SER A 128 30.78 3.41 9.33
N GLY A 129 30.72 4.24 10.37
CA GLY A 129 31.51 5.48 10.44
C GLY A 129 30.88 6.64 9.69
N TYR A 130 29.56 6.61 9.44
CA TYR A 130 28.85 7.73 8.85
C TYR A 130 28.58 8.79 9.92
N SER A 131 29.30 9.89 9.80
CA SER A 131 29.09 11.12 10.54
C SER A 131 28.44 12.17 9.65
N ASN A 132 27.40 12.85 10.11
CA ASN A 132 26.70 13.92 9.36
C ASN A 132 26.21 13.48 7.95
N ALA A 133 25.83 12.21 7.80
CA ALA A 133 25.30 11.69 6.54
C ALA A 133 23.77 11.63 6.59
N SER A 134 23.10 11.82 5.46
CA SER A 134 21.65 11.63 5.36
C SER A 134 21.35 10.43 4.47
N PHE A 135 20.49 9.54 4.92
CA PHE A 135 20.05 8.35 4.20
C PHE A 135 18.54 8.43 3.91
N THR A 136 18.14 8.17 2.68
CA THR A 136 16.72 8.00 2.31
C THR A 136 16.56 6.75 1.45
N PHE A 137 15.36 6.20 1.37
CA PHE A 137 15.04 5.07 0.50
C PHE A 137 14.22 5.54 -0.69
N LYS A 138 14.53 5.03 -1.89
CA LYS A 138 13.79 5.40 -3.11
C LYS A 138 12.37 4.84 -3.07
N LYS A 139 12.24 3.52 -2.89
CA LYS A 139 10.95 2.83 -2.86
C LYS A 139 10.40 2.69 -1.44
N ALA A 140 9.10 2.91 -1.30
CA ALA A 140 8.33 2.31 -0.21
C ALA A 140 7.97 0.86 -0.53
N ASN A 141 7.37 0.18 0.43
CA ASN A 141 6.86 -1.18 0.38
C ASN A 141 7.88 -2.20 -0.18
N SER A 142 9.17 -1.96 0.09
CA SER A 142 10.29 -2.78 -0.39
C SER A 142 11.08 -3.39 0.77
N ALA A 143 11.90 -4.40 0.46
CA ALA A 143 12.79 -5.05 1.43
C ALA A 143 14.25 -4.59 1.23
N TYR A 144 14.89 -4.11 2.30
CA TYR A 144 16.29 -3.67 2.33
C TYR A 144 17.07 -4.44 3.40
N ARG A 145 18.32 -4.82 3.13
CA ARG A 145 19.11 -5.75 3.96
C ARG A 145 20.52 -5.21 4.18
N PHE A 146 20.98 -5.20 5.42
CA PHE A 146 22.29 -4.71 5.83
C PHE A 146 22.98 -5.75 6.71
N GLN A 147 24.26 -6.03 6.48
CA GLN A 147 25.02 -6.82 7.47
C GLN A 147 25.24 -5.99 8.74
N SER A 148 25.60 -4.72 8.62
CA SER A 148 25.64 -3.78 9.75
C SER A 148 25.51 -2.34 9.30
N LEU A 149 24.75 -1.54 10.04
CA LEU A 149 24.64 -0.08 9.86
C LEU A 149 24.98 0.66 11.16
N SER A 150 25.92 1.62 11.10
CA SER A 150 26.27 2.49 12.22
C SER A 150 26.25 3.97 11.81
N LEU A 151 25.38 4.73 12.47
CA LEU A 151 25.15 6.15 12.29
C LEU A 151 25.60 6.94 13.52
N SER A 152 26.27 8.08 13.30
CA SER A 152 26.82 8.93 14.37
C SER A 152 26.79 10.40 13.98
N ASN A 153 26.99 11.29 14.96
CA ASN A 153 27.23 12.73 14.77
C ASN A 153 26.20 13.38 13.83
N ASP A 154 24.96 13.50 14.30
CA ASP A 154 23.85 14.15 13.58
C ASP A 154 23.48 13.50 12.22
N ALA A 155 23.91 12.26 11.98
CA ALA A 155 23.50 11.51 10.79
C ALA A 155 21.99 11.17 10.84
N THR A 156 21.31 11.25 9.70
CA THR A 156 19.87 11.04 9.58
C THR A 156 19.54 9.87 8.67
N ILE A 157 18.48 9.11 8.96
CA ILE A 157 17.91 8.10 8.05
C ILE A 157 16.38 8.19 8.04
N ALA A 158 15.77 8.29 6.86
CA ALA A 158 14.30 8.33 6.73
C ALA A 158 13.78 7.02 6.12
N PHE A 159 13.09 6.21 6.92
CA PHE A 159 12.46 4.97 6.52
C PHE A 159 11.09 5.24 5.90
N LYS A 160 10.81 4.63 4.74
CA LYS A 160 9.47 4.57 4.14
C LYS A 160 8.80 3.25 4.56
N PRO A 161 7.47 3.09 4.54
CA PRO A 161 6.83 1.79 4.83
C PRO A 161 7.52 0.65 4.07
N GLY A 162 7.75 -0.50 4.70
CA GLY A 162 8.58 -1.58 4.13
C GLY A 162 9.38 -2.37 5.16
N ASP A 163 10.17 -3.35 4.70
CA ASP A 163 10.95 -4.26 5.54
C ASP A 163 12.46 -3.95 5.52
N TYR A 164 13.06 -3.81 6.69
CA TYR A 164 14.46 -3.44 6.84
C TYR A 164 15.19 -4.44 7.73
N TYR A 165 16.07 -5.25 7.14
CA TYR A 165 16.83 -6.30 7.81
C TYR A 165 18.24 -5.80 8.16
N PHE A 166 18.63 -5.89 9.43
CA PHE A 166 19.95 -5.52 9.91
C PHE A 166 20.60 -6.68 10.67
N GLY A 167 21.82 -7.06 10.28
CA GLY A 167 22.64 -7.92 11.12
C GLY A 167 23.01 -7.22 12.43
N SER A 168 23.35 -5.93 12.38
CA SER A 168 23.39 -5.02 13.54
C SER A 168 23.07 -3.58 13.15
N LEU A 169 22.40 -2.84 14.04
CA LEU A 169 22.05 -1.44 13.86
C LEU A 169 22.53 -0.62 15.07
N THR A 170 23.25 0.47 14.83
CA THR A 170 23.77 1.35 15.88
C THR A 170 23.55 2.81 15.53
N LEU A 171 22.87 3.56 16.40
CA LEU A 171 22.71 5.00 16.30
C LEU A 171 23.34 5.68 17.51
N SER A 172 24.10 6.74 17.27
CA SER A 172 24.83 7.45 18.32
C SER A 172 24.97 8.94 18.06
N SER A 173 25.31 9.71 19.10
CA SER A 173 25.71 11.13 19.00
C SER A 173 24.73 11.96 18.17
N ASN A 174 23.48 12.07 18.64
CA ASN A 174 22.35 12.78 18.02
C ASN A 174 21.89 12.23 16.65
N ALA A 175 22.33 11.04 16.22
CA ALA A 175 21.80 10.45 14.99
C ALA A 175 20.28 10.24 15.08
N THR A 176 19.55 10.49 14.00
CA THR A 176 18.08 10.39 13.95
C THR A 176 17.63 9.41 12.89
N ALA A 177 16.68 8.54 13.22
CA ALA A 177 15.90 7.78 12.26
C ALA A 177 14.44 8.24 12.31
N THR A 178 13.87 8.60 11.17
CA THR A 178 12.47 9.04 11.04
C THR A 178 11.68 8.06 10.20
N VAL A 179 10.38 7.99 10.42
CA VAL A 179 9.44 7.27 9.56
C VAL A 179 8.71 8.28 8.68
N ASP A 180 8.72 8.05 7.38
CA ASP A 180 8.00 8.82 6.36
C ASP A 180 6.76 8.05 5.91
N THR A 181 5.66 8.23 6.64
CA THR A 181 4.36 7.61 6.34
C THR A 181 3.68 8.17 5.09
N SER A 182 4.19 9.27 4.50
CA SER A 182 3.59 9.89 3.32
C SER A 182 3.94 9.20 2.01
N SER A 183 4.99 8.37 2.00
CA SER A 183 5.58 7.79 0.80
C SER A 183 5.11 6.36 0.48
N GLY A 184 4.20 5.76 1.26
CA GLY A 184 3.70 4.38 1.05
C GLY A 184 2.58 3.98 2.01
N THR A 185 2.15 2.71 1.97
CA THR A 185 1.10 2.18 2.87
C THR A 185 1.67 1.20 3.92
N GLY A 186 1.06 1.12 5.10
CA GLY A 186 1.50 0.24 6.20
C GLY A 186 2.63 0.82 7.05
N SER A 187 3.20 0.00 7.95
CA SER A 187 4.25 0.41 8.90
C SER A 187 5.66 0.13 8.36
N VAL A 188 6.66 0.80 8.94
CA VAL A 188 8.06 0.40 8.82
C VAL A 188 8.32 -0.81 9.71
N ARG A 189 8.91 -1.88 9.17
CA ARG A 189 9.27 -3.08 9.93
C ARG A 189 10.78 -3.28 9.96
N ILE A 190 11.41 -3.11 11.12
CA ILE A 190 12.85 -3.28 11.31
C ILE A 190 13.14 -4.66 11.92
N HIS A 191 13.79 -5.53 11.17
CA HIS A 191 14.24 -6.85 11.61
C HIS A 191 15.71 -6.80 11.98
N VAL A 192 16.08 -7.25 13.19
CA VAL A 192 17.47 -7.25 13.68
C VAL A 192 17.86 -8.64 14.16
N SER A 193 18.89 -9.25 13.57
CA SER A 193 19.38 -10.56 14.02
C SER A 193 20.45 -10.49 15.10
N GLY A 194 21.21 -9.39 15.15
CA GLY A 194 22.27 -9.12 16.15
C GLY A 194 21.89 -7.99 17.09
N ASN A 195 22.75 -6.98 17.25
CA ASN A 195 22.54 -5.91 18.25
C ASN A 195 21.83 -4.69 17.68
N LEU A 196 20.90 -4.12 18.47
CA LEU A 196 20.33 -2.78 18.26
C LEU A 196 20.79 -1.85 19.39
N SER A 197 21.64 -0.86 19.07
CA SER A 197 22.19 0.07 20.07
C SER A 197 21.82 1.52 19.75
N ILE A 198 21.23 2.24 20.70
CA ILE A 198 20.85 3.65 20.57
C ILE A 198 21.39 4.42 21.79
N TYR A 199 22.28 5.38 21.58
CA TYR A 199 22.91 6.11 22.69
C TYR A 199 23.32 7.53 22.32
N ASN A 200 23.76 8.31 23.30
CA ASN A 200 24.15 9.72 23.18
C ASN A 200 23.11 10.58 22.43
N SER A 201 21.89 10.70 22.97
CA SER A 201 20.77 11.49 22.40
C SER A 201 20.28 11.06 21.01
N ALA A 202 20.70 9.90 20.49
CA ALA A 202 20.16 9.39 19.24
C ALA A 202 18.69 8.97 19.37
N SER A 203 17.96 9.00 18.25
CA SER A 203 16.51 8.73 18.25
C SER A 203 16.04 7.88 17.08
N ILE A 204 14.99 7.10 17.30
CA ILE A 204 14.23 6.42 16.26
C ILE A 204 12.75 6.78 16.41
N ASN A 205 12.17 7.31 15.34
CA ASN A 205 10.77 7.71 15.26
C ASN A 205 10.34 8.72 16.35
N ASN A 206 11.20 9.70 16.66
CA ASN A 206 10.88 10.73 17.64
C ASN A 206 9.79 11.67 17.10
N GLY A 207 8.67 11.78 17.82
CA GLY A 207 7.52 12.61 17.43
C GLY A 207 6.52 11.94 16.48
N GLY A 208 6.79 10.73 16.01
CA GLY A 208 5.82 9.90 15.26
C GLY A 208 4.88 9.12 16.18
N THR A 209 4.01 8.29 15.59
CA THR A 209 3.14 7.38 16.34
C THR A 209 3.80 6.01 16.50
N SER A 210 3.42 5.24 17.50
CA SER A 210 4.00 3.92 17.77
C SER A 210 3.57 2.85 16.77
N SER A 211 2.45 3.04 16.05
CA SER A 211 2.01 2.12 14.98
C SER A 211 2.76 2.29 13.67
N ASP A 212 3.44 3.42 13.47
CA ASP A 212 4.27 3.70 12.28
C ASP A 212 5.50 2.78 12.21
N LEU A 213 5.95 2.22 13.33
CA LEU A 213 7.19 1.44 13.43
C LEU A 213 7.02 0.16 14.26
N VAL A 214 7.39 -0.97 13.64
CA VAL A 214 7.51 -2.29 14.28
C VAL A 214 8.97 -2.73 14.28
N ILE A 215 9.47 -3.25 15.41
CA ILE A 215 10.84 -3.78 15.53
C ILE A 215 10.80 -5.26 15.93
N TYR A 216 11.46 -6.11 15.14
CA TYR A 216 11.66 -7.54 15.39
C TYR A 216 13.14 -7.84 15.66
N ALA A 217 13.55 -7.89 16.93
CA ALA A 217 14.87 -8.37 17.33
C ALA A 217 14.84 -9.90 17.55
N SER A 218 15.04 -10.67 16.47
CA SER A 218 14.78 -12.12 16.45
C SER A 218 15.94 -13.01 16.92
N GLY A 219 17.15 -12.46 17.09
CA GLY A 219 18.29 -13.23 17.58
C GLY A 219 18.11 -13.59 19.06
N SER A 220 18.23 -14.87 19.44
CA SER A 220 18.16 -15.27 20.86
C SER A 220 19.33 -14.71 21.71
N SER A 221 20.42 -14.31 21.06
CA SER A 221 21.54 -13.56 21.63
C SER A 221 21.53 -12.07 21.26
N SER A 222 20.48 -11.58 20.60
CA SER A 222 20.33 -10.15 20.30
C SER A 222 20.18 -9.36 21.58
N THR A 223 20.84 -8.22 21.66
CA THR A 223 20.63 -7.26 22.74
C THR A 223 20.17 -5.94 22.16
N MET A 224 19.09 -5.41 22.71
CA MET A 224 18.66 -4.05 22.46
C MET A 224 19.07 -3.17 23.63
N ALA A 225 19.79 -2.08 23.36
CA ALA A 225 20.32 -1.19 24.40
C ALA A 225 20.04 0.27 24.08
N LEU A 226 19.37 0.96 25.00
CA LEU A 226 19.13 2.39 24.98
C LEU A 226 19.83 3.03 26.19
N SER A 227 20.58 4.11 26.00
CA SER A 227 21.27 4.77 27.11
C SER A 227 21.39 6.28 26.94
N THR A 228 21.81 6.97 28.01
CA THR A 228 21.91 8.44 28.10
C THR A 228 20.54 9.09 27.94
N SER A 229 20.27 9.80 26.85
CA SER A 229 19.02 10.49 26.52
C SER A 229 18.41 9.96 25.21
N ALA A 230 18.76 8.73 24.83
CA ALA A 230 18.26 8.09 23.61
C ALA A 230 16.75 7.80 23.68
N ASN A 231 16.07 7.79 22.54
CA ASN A 231 14.64 7.49 22.49
C ASN A 231 14.21 6.66 21.29
N LEU A 232 13.11 5.93 21.47
CA LEU A 232 12.48 5.07 20.46
C LEU A 232 10.96 5.15 20.59
N THR A 233 10.23 5.36 19.50
CA THR A 233 8.77 5.23 19.45
C THR A 233 8.36 4.10 18.49
N GLY A 234 7.73 3.05 18.98
CA GLY A 234 7.32 1.90 18.15
C GLY A 234 6.83 0.69 18.93
N VAL A 235 6.32 -0.32 18.22
CA VAL A 235 5.99 -1.65 18.74
C VAL A 235 7.22 -2.56 18.67
N VAL A 236 7.65 -3.12 19.80
CA VAL A 236 8.95 -3.82 19.91
C VAL A 236 8.78 -5.26 20.36
N PHE A 237 9.30 -6.19 19.56
CA PHE A 237 9.46 -7.60 19.91
C PHE A 237 10.94 -7.97 19.97
N SER A 238 11.37 -8.59 21.07
CA SER A 238 12.75 -9.02 21.29
C SER A 238 12.81 -10.46 21.81
N ALA A 239 13.52 -11.33 21.11
CA ALA A 239 13.83 -12.68 21.57
C ALA A 239 14.91 -12.68 22.66
N GLY A 240 15.71 -11.61 22.73
CA GLY A 240 16.78 -11.40 23.71
C GLY A 240 16.44 -10.33 24.75
N ALA A 241 17.46 -9.76 25.37
CA ALA A 241 17.29 -8.78 26.45
C ALA A 241 17.21 -7.33 25.94
N ILE A 242 16.33 -6.54 26.58
CA ILE A 242 16.25 -5.08 26.41
C ILE A 242 16.82 -4.40 27.65
N THR A 243 17.74 -3.46 27.46
CA THR A 243 18.30 -2.62 28.54
C THR A 243 18.09 -1.14 28.23
N VAL A 244 17.47 -0.40 29.16
CA VAL A 244 17.30 1.05 29.08
C VAL A 244 17.91 1.69 30.34
N HIS A 245 18.80 2.66 30.15
CA HIS A 245 19.55 3.31 31.23
C HIS A 245 19.59 4.84 31.10
N ASN A 246 19.89 5.52 32.20
CA ASN A 246 19.93 6.98 32.34
C ASN A 246 18.55 7.63 32.12
N ASP A 247 18.42 8.57 31.21
CA ASP A 247 17.18 9.30 30.88
C ASP A 247 16.58 8.82 29.54
N ALA A 248 17.00 7.65 29.06
CA ALA A 248 16.53 7.07 27.81
C ALA A 248 15.12 6.46 27.96
N TYR A 249 14.35 6.40 26.87
CA TYR A 249 12.98 5.91 26.93
C TYR A 249 12.48 5.21 25.66
N ILE A 250 11.43 4.41 25.83
CA ILE A 250 10.66 3.79 24.75
C ILE A 250 9.19 4.23 24.88
N LYS A 251 8.57 4.64 23.76
CA LYS A 251 7.13 4.91 23.66
C LYS A 251 6.46 3.85 22.79
N GLY A 252 5.50 3.11 23.32
CA GLY A 252 4.85 2.00 22.63
C GLY A 252 4.81 0.71 23.43
N TYR A 253 4.64 -0.40 22.72
CA TYR A 253 4.45 -1.74 23.29
C TYR A 253 5.75 -2.54 23.25
N VAL A 254 6.01 -3.33 24.30
CA VAL A 254 7.27 -4.08 24.42
C VAL A 254 7.02 -5.53 24.85
N SER A 255 7.48 -6.48 24.03
CA SER A 255 7.55 -7.91 24.34
C SER A 255 9.01 -8.37 24.27
N THR A 256 9.58 -8.84 25.38
CA THR A 256 11.02 -9.16 25.47
C THR A 256 11.29 -10.41 26.30
N LYS A 257 12.46 -11.04 26.19
CA LYS A 257 12.83 -12.08 27.17
C LYS A 257 13.10 -11.47 28.54
N ASP A 258 14.10 -10.60 28.61
CA ASP A 258 14.54 -9.92 29.83
C ASP A 258 14.43 -8.40 29.63
N LEU A 259 14.01 -7.68 30.67
CA LEU A 259 13.90 -6.22 30.65
C LEU A 259 14.68 -5.62 31.83
N THR A 260 15.61 -4.72 31.54
CA THR A 260 16.34 -3.96 32.57
C THR A 260 16.16 -2.46 32.37
N LEU A 261 15.58 -1.79 33.37
CA LEU A 261 15.40 -0.34 33.45
C LEU A 261 16.14 0.21 34.66
N THR A 262 16.95 1.25 34.47
CA THR A 262 17.82 1.78 35.54
C THR A 262 17.96 3.30 35.44
N SER A 263 18.31 3.95 36.55
CA SER A 263 18.38 5.43 36.67
C SER A 263 16.99 6.09 36.53
N ASN A 264 16.75 6.94 35.53
CA ASN A 264 15.47 7.61 35.28
C ASN A 264 14.77 7.08 34.01
N ALA A 265 15.21 5.92 33.51
CA ALA A 265 14.71 5.35 32.26
C ALA A 265 13.23 4.99 32.39
N TYR A 266 12.47 5.16 31.31
CA TYR A 266 11.06 4.80 31.33
C TYR A 266 10.58 4.16 30.02
N ILE A 267 9.54 3.34 30.15
CA ILE A 267 8.70 2.94 29.02
C ILE A 267 7.34 3.59 29.22
N ASP A 268 6.81 4.20 28.17
CA ASP A 268 5.52 4.86 28.15
C ASP A 268 4.61 4.11 27.16
N VAL A 269 3.68 3.34 27.71
CA VAL A 269 2.77 2.50 26.92
C VAL A 269 1.72 3.41 26.30
N ASN A 270 1.80 3.60 24.99
CA ASN A 270 0.90 4.45 24.23
C ASN A 270 0.90 4.00 22.75
N GLY A 271 -0.27 3.93 22.14
CA GLY A 271 -0.42 3.56 20.73
C GLY A 271 -1.64 2.70 20.45
N ASP A 272 -1.97 2.63 19.17
CA ASP A 272 -3.00 1.74 18.62
C ASP A 272 -2.32 0.57 17.89
N LEU A 273 -2.58 -0.68 18.33
CA LEU A 273 -2.02 -1.88 17.69
C LEU A 273 -2.74 -2.27 16.40
N THR A 274 -3.94 -1.74 16.14
CA THR A 274 -4.75 -2.09 14.95
C THR A 274 -4.20 -1.48 13.66
N SER A 275 -3.55 -0.32 13.76
CA SER A 275 -2.87 0.35 12.64
C SER A 275 -1.44 -0.14 12.40
N ALA A 276 -0.87 -0.95 13.29
CA ALA A 276 0.47 -1.51 13.15
C ALA A 276 0.48 -2.75 12.23
N SER A 277 1.49 -2.86 11.37
CA SER A 277 1.68 -4.02 10.47
C SER A 277 2.26 -5.25 11.20
N ILE A 278 1.49 -5.81 12.15
CA ILE A 278 1.88 -6.92 13.05
C ILE A 278 1.01 -8.18 12.91
N THR A 279 0.08 -8.19 11.96
CA THR A 279 -0.86 -9.32 11.71
C THR A 279 -0.18 -10.63 11.33
N ASP A 280 1.11 -10.58 10.98
CA ASP A 280 1.95 -11.74 10.69
C ASP A 280 2.50 -12.45 11.95
N VAL A 281 2.45 -11.81 13.13
CA VAL A 281 3.04 -12.35 14.37
C VAL A 281 2.06 -12.50 15.52
N CYS A 282 1.10 -11.60 15.62
CA CYS A 282 -0.03 -11.68 16.52
C CYS A 282 -1.23 -11.11 15.78
N THR A 283 -2.40 -11.67 16.01
CA THR A 283 -3.62 -11.02 15.53
C THR A 283 -3.88 -9.87 16.48
N PRO A 284 -3.90 -8.61 16.01
CA PRO A 284 -4.53 -7.54 16.77
C PRO A 284 -5.87 -8.12 17.20
N SER A 285 -6.18 -7.99 18.48
CA SER A 285 -7.53 -8.31 18.91
C SER A 285 -8.44 -7.53 17.97
N THR A 286 -9.19 -8.23 17.10
CA THR A 286 -10.46 -7.67 16.68
C THR A 286 -11.16 -7.56 18.00
N ALA A 287 -11.32 -6.32 18.49
CA ALA A 287 -12.09 -6.05 19.70
C ALA A 287 -13.27 -7.04 19.68
N PRO A 288 -13.44 -7.88 20.72
CA PRO A 288 -14.48 -8.90 20.69
C PRO A 288 -15.77 -8.20 20.30
N GLN A 289 -16.26 -8.43 19.08
CA GLN A 289 -17.40 -7.69 18.59
C GLN A 289 -18.54 -8.01 19.54
N CYS A 290 -18.97 -7.01 20.29
CA CYS A 290 -20.11 -7.18 21.16
C CYS A 290 -21.28 -7.39 20.22
N PRO A 291 -21.90 -8.59 20.18
CA PRO A 291 -23.08 -8.73 19.37
C PRO A 291 -24.14 -7.84 20.00
N VAL A 292 -24.53 -6.79 19.28
CA VAL A 292 -25.42 -5.74 19.79
C VAL A 292 -26.83 -6.05 19.34
N SER A 293 -27.77 -6.09 20.27
CA SER A 293 -29.17 -6.31 19.95
C SER A 293 -29.69 -5.21 19.03
N SER A 294 -30.70 -5.51 18.21
CA SER A 294 -31.49 -4.45 17.55
C SER A 294 -32.16 -3.52 18.56
N ASP A 295 -32.34 -4.00 19.78
CA ASP A 295 -33.01 -3.32 20.89
C ASP A 295 -31.95 -2.70 21.84
N VAL A 296 -30.71 -2.49 21.38
CA VAL A 296 -29.67 -1.87 22.19
C VAL A 296 -30.06 -0.47 22.62
N GLY A 297 -29.88 -0.18 23.91
CA GLY A 297 -30.26 1.09 24.49
C GLY A 297 -31.78 1.28 24.66
N ASP A 298 -32.64 0.47 24.01
CA ASP A 298 -34.11 0.49 24.15
C ASP A 298 -34.56 0.08 25.56
N VAL A 299 -33.72 -0.70 26.26
CA VAL A 299 -33.85 -0.99 27.70
C VAL A 299 -32.50 -0.79 28.36
N ILE A 300 -32.49 -0.11 29.51
CA ILE A 300 -31.26 0.14 30.27
C ILE A 300 -31.38 -0.40 31.70
N ILE A 301 -30.24 -0.71 32.30
CA ILE A 301 -30.16 -1.03 33.74
C ILE A 301 -30.17 0.32 34.46
N ASN A 302 -31.32 0.66 35.05
CA ASN A 302 -31.60 1.98 35.60
C ASN A 302 -31.07 2.11 37.03
N GLU A 303 -31.48 1.18 37.91
CA GLU A 303 -31.12 1.22 39.32
C GLU A 303 -30.72 -0.15 39.91
N ILE A 304 -29.81 -0.16 40.89
CA ILE A 304 -29.41 -1.35 41.65
C ILE A 304 -29.35 -1.01 43.14
N ASN A 305 -30.08 -1.78 43.95
CA ASN A 305 -30.06 -1.68 45.40
C ASN A 305 -29.66 -3.02 46.03
N LYS A 306 -28.41 -3.08 46.50
CA LYS A 306 -27.88 -4.26 47.18
C LYS A 306 -28.46 -4.51 48.58
N ASP A 307 -28.90 -3.46 49.28
CA ASP A 307 -29.32 -3.58 50.68
C ASP A 307 -30.71 -4.23 50.78
N GLU A 308 -31.53 -4.06 49.74
CA GLU A 308 -32.84 -4.69 49.59
C GLU A 308 -32.86 -5.78 48.48
N ASP A 309 -31.72 -6.09 47.86
CA ASP A 309 -31.53 -7.05 46.75
C ASP A 309 -32.54 -6.85 45.60
N TRP A 310 -32.47 -5.71 44.89
CA TRP A 310 -33.26 -5.49 43.67
C TRP A 310 -32.53 -4.70 42.58
N ILE A 311 -32.93 -4.92 41.33
CA ILE A 311 -32.47 -4.24 40.11
C ILE A 311 -33.70 -3.67 39.39
N GLU A 312 -33.60 -2.44 38.89
CA GLU A 312 -34.60 -1.81 38.03
C GLU A 312 -34.07 -1.66 36.61
N LEU A 313 -34.91 -2.02 35.64
CA LEU A 313 -34.73 -1.75 34.22
C LEU A 313 -35.70 -0.65 33.79
N TYR A 314 -35.29 0.15 32.81
CA TYR A 314 -36.13 1.20 32.24
C TYR A 314 -36.19 1.07 30.72
N VAL A 315 -37.41 1.13 30.15
CA VAL A 315 -37.63 1.07 28.70
C VAL A 315 -37.55 2.47 28.12
N THR A 316 -36.45 2.79 27.46
CA THR A 316 -36.21 4.10 26.84
C THR A 316 -36.95 4.25 25.51
N ASN A 317 -37.12 3.14 24.77
CA ASN A 317 -37.72 3.11 23.44
C ASN A 317 -38.36 1.74 23.19
N GLY A 318 -39.66 1.69 22.90
CA GLY A 318 -40.33 0.42 22.65
C GLY A 318 -41.84 0.57 22.56
N SER A 319 -42.47 -0.20 21.67
CA SER A 319 -43.92 -0.32 21.58
C SER A 319 -44.32 -1.80 21.63
N ASN A 320 -44.93 -2.20 22.74
CA ASN A 320 -45.21 -3.60 23.06
C ASN A 320 -43.95 -4.50 23.06
N LEU A 321 -42.82 -3.97 23.56
CA LEU A 321 -41.56 -4.70 23.70
C LEU A 321 -41.72 -5.90 24.64
N SER A 322 -41.25 -7.08 24.24
CA SER A 322 -41.32 -8.29 25.06
C SER A 322 -39.92 -8.69 25.50
N LEU A 323 -39.71 -8.80 26.81
CA LEU A 323 -38.42 -9.22 27.40
C LEU A 323 -38.32 -10.74 27.54
N ALA A 324 -39.15 -11.50 26.82
CA ALA A 324 -39.22 -12.95 26.97
C ALA A 324 -37.87 -13.62 26.66
N ASN A 325 -37.29 -14.31 27.65
CA ASN A 325 -35.97 -14.94 27.63
C ASN A 325 -34.78 -13.96 27.55
N TRP A 326 -34.98 -12.70 27.92
CA TRP A 326 -33.85 -11.80 28.17
C TRP A 326 -33.17 -12.18 29.49
N GLU A 327 -31.86 -11.97 29.55
CA GLU A 327 -30.99 -12.43 30.64
C GLU A 327 -30.22 -11.25 31.24
N LEU A 328 -30.19 -11.18 32.56
CA LEU A 328 -29.29 -10.31 33.33
C LEU A 328 -28.18 -11.19 33.90
N ASP A 329 -26.95 -10.88 33.51
CA ASP A 329 -25.74 -11.54 34.01
C ASP A 329 -24.87 -10.49 34.74
N GLY A 330 -24.11 -10.88 35.77
CA GLY A 330 -23.25 -9.95 36.49
C GLY A 330 -22.11 -10.63 37.24
N ASP A 331 -20.92 -10.05 37.15
CA ASP A 331 -19.68 -10.59 37.70
C ASP A 331 -19.14 -9.70 38.84
N GLY A 332 -18.33 -10.31 39.73
CA GLY A 332 -17.75 -9.66 40.89
C GLY A 332 -16.29 -10.03 41.14
N ASN A 333 -15.55 -9.13 41.80
CA ASN A 333 -14.12 -9.32 42.05
C ASN A 333 -13.86 -10.54 42.97
N GLY A 334 -13.32 -11.62 42.39
CA GLY A 334 -12.74 -12.76 43.11
C GLY A 334 -13.72 -13.86 43.57
N SER A 335 -14.99 -13.87 43.14
CA SER A 335 -15.89 -15.02 43.37
C SER A 335 -17.06 -15.05 42.36
N SER A 336 -17.61 -16.24 42.10
CA SER A 336 -18.81 -16.53 41.28
C SER A 336 -20.12 -15.99 41.88
N THR A 337 -20.20 -14.70 42.13
CA THR A 337 -21.40 -14.05 42.68
C THR A 337 -22.24 -13.53 41.52
N ASP A 338 -23.04 -14.43 40.95
CA ASP A 338 -23.82 -14.18 39.74
C ASP A 338 -25.10 -13.41 40.08
N VAL A 339 -25.24 -12.20 39.53
CA VAL A 339 -26.57 -11.73 39.14
C VAL A 339 -26.95 -12.62 37.97
N ASP A 340 -27.86 -13.57 38.14
CA ASP A 340 -28.37 -14.43 37.07
C ASP A 340 -29.89 -14.40 37.13
N TYR A 341 -30.51 -13.67 36.22
CA TYR A 341 -31.96 -13.63 36.07
C TYR A 341 -32.34 -13.76 34.61
N THR A 342 -33.18 -14.74 34.29
CA THR A 342 -33.84 -14.85 32.99
C THR A 342 -35.31 -14.49 33.13
N CYS A 343 -35.82 -13.61 32.28
CA CYS A 343 -37.25 -13.27 32.22
C CYS A 343 -38.05 -14.44 31.63
N LEU A 344 -38.70 -15.24 32.48
CA LEU A 344 -39.39 -16.47 32.09
C LEU A 344 -40.92 -16.34 32.18
N SER A 345 -41.64 -17.36 31.70
CA SER A 345 -43.10 -17.38 31.86
C SER A 345 -43.55 -17.72 33.29
N SER A 346 -42.65 -18.29 34.10
CA SER A 346 -42.89 -18.74 35.48
C SER A 346 -42.95 -17.60 36.51
N ASP A 347 -42.18 -16.53 36.29
CA ASP A 347 -42.20 -15.30 37.11
C ASP A 347 -43.24 -14.29 36.61
N GLY A 348 -43.78 -14.50 35.39
CA GLY A 348 -44.79 -13.66 34.75
C GLY A 348 -44.21 -12.59 33.82
N CYS A 349 -42.90 -12.39 33.81
CA CYS A 349 -42.17 -11.38 33.04
C CYS A 349 -42.31 -11.59 31.53
N ALA A 350 -42.15 -12.83 31.05
CA ALA A 350 -42.25 -13.13 29.61
C ALA A 350 -43.68 -13.00 29.04
N ASN A 351 -44.70 -12.82 29.89
CA ASN A 351 -46.10 -12.68 29.48
C ASN A 351 -46.52 -11.20 29.35
N GLN A 352 -45.63 -10.27 29.66
CA GLN A 352 -45.88 -8.84 29.59
C GLN A 352 -45.28 -8.22 28.34
N THR A 353 -45.78 -7.03 28.02
CA THR A 353 -45.23 -6.16 26.98
C THR A 353 -45.09 -4.77 27.55
N TYR A 354 -43.96 -4.13 27.26
CA TYR A 354 -43.60 -2.83 27.81
C TYR A 354 -43.55 -1.77 26.71
N ASN A 355 -43.79 -0.52 27.09
CA ASN A 355 -43.70 0.64 26.23
C ASN A 355 -42.65 1.61 26.78
N THR A 356 -42.21 2.53 25.94
CA THR A 356 -41.38 3.68 26.35
C THR A 356 -41.93 4.31 27.62
N GLY A 357 -41.06 4.43 28.64
CA GLY A 357 -41.38 5.00 29.96
C GLY A 357 -41.78 3.97 31.02
N ASP A 358 -41.92 2.69 30.67
CA ASP A 358 -42.16 1.63 31.64
C ASP A 358 -40.89 1.29 32.43
N PHE A 359 -41.02 1.13 33.74
CA PHE A 359 -39.99 0.63 34.66
C PHE A 359 -40.30 -0.80 35.05
N ILE A 360 -39.28 -1.64 35.19
CA ILE A 360 -39.39 -3.05 35.53
C ILE A 360 -38.46 -3.33 36.70
N VAL A 361 -39.00 -3.81 37.81
CA VAL A 361 -38.20 -4.12 39.00
C VAL A 361 -38.09 -5.63 39.17
N ILE A 362 -36.86 -6.12 39.32
CA ILE A 362 -36.53 -7.51 39.65
C ILE A 362 -35.97 -7.50 41.07
N ALA A 363 -36.66 -8.17 42.00
CA ALA A 363 -36.32 -8.12 43.42
C ALA A 363 -36.24 -9.51 44.03
N LYS A 364 -35.36 -9.69 45.01
CA LYS A 364 -35.26 -10.97 45.74
C LYS A 364 -36.52 -11.32 46.51
N SER A 365 -37.16 -10.30 47.08
CA SER A 365 -38.35 -10.47 47.92
C SER A 365 -39.17 -9.19 48.00
N LEU A 366 -40.42 -9.32 48.45
CA LEU A 366 -41.29 -8.18 48.74
C LEU A 366 -40.96 -7.47 50.07
N SER A 367 -39.86 -7.84 50.75
CA SER A 367 -39.59 -7.44 52.15
C SER A 367 -38.93 -6.07 52.32
N GLY A 368 -38.78 -5.27 51.26
CA GLY A 368 -38.10 -3.97 51.27
C GLY A 368 -38.97 -2.80 51.73
N SER A 369 -38.36 -1.79 52.34
CA SER A 369 -39.05 -0.58 52.81
C SER A 369 -39.54 0.29 51.64
N ILE A 370 -38.84 0.25 50.51
CA ILE A 370 -39.20 0.94 49.27
C ILE A 370 -40.28 0.16 48.51
N LEU A 371 -40.11 -1.16 48.37
CA LEU A 371 -41.05 -2.04 47.65
C LEU A 371 -42.40 -2.20 48.36
N SER A 372 -42.45 -2.02 49.69
CA SER A 372 -43.69 -2.10 50.48
C SER A 372 -44.50 -0.79 50.51
N ALA A 373 -43.85 0.36 50.28
CA ALA A 373 -44.50 1.67 50.27
C ALA A 373 -45.30 1.93 48.97
N THR A 374 -44.90 1.29 47.87
CA THR A 374 -45.49 1.45 46.53
C THR A 374 -46.71 0.55 46.27
N GLN A 375 -47.07 -0.36 47.18
CA GLN A 375 -48.23 -1.27 47.07
C GLN A 375 -49.58 -0.71 47.58
N GLY A 376 -49.74 0.61 47.60
CA GLY A 376 -50.98 1.28 48.00
C GLY A 376 -52.18 1.02 47.07
N SER A 377 -53.31 1.71 47.28
CA SER A 377 -54.58 1.49 46.54
C SER A 377 -54.57 1.82 45.04
N SER A 378 -53.44 2.30 44.50
CA SER A 378 -53.15 2.44 43.07
C SER A 378 -51.64 2.29 42.90
N PRO A 379 -51.12 1.05 42.94
CA PRO A 379 -49.70 0.84 43.11
C PRO A 379 -48.95 1.10 41.79
N VAL A 380 -47.83 1.83 41.91
CA VAL A 380 -46.90 2.10 40.81
C VAL A 380 -46.17 0.79 40.42
N LEU A 381 -45.93 -0.10 41.39
CA LEU A 381 -45.38 -1.44 41.19
C LEU A 381 -46.45 -2.52 41.44
N VAL A 382 -46.74 -3.34 40.43
CA VAL A 382 -47.69 -4.45 40.45
C VAL A 382 -46.94 -5.75 40.20
N GLN A 383 -46.97 -6.65 41.19
CA GLN A 383 -46.34 -7.97 41.08
C GLN A 383 -46.90 -8.74 39.86
N GLY A 384 -45.99 -9.22 39.02
CA GLY A 384 -46.31 -9.94 37.79
C GLY A 384 -46.69 -9.06 36.60
N GLN A 385 -46.64 -7.72 36.73
CA GLN A 385 -46.71 -6.79 35.59
C GLN A 385 -45.40 -6.03 35.40
N ASN A 386 -44.92 -5.35 36.43
CA ASN A 386 -43.67 -4.58 36.40
C ASN A 386 -42.82 -4.76 37.66
N LEU A 387 -43.18 -5.73 38.50
CA LEU A 387 -42.39 -6.20 39.64
C LEU A 387 -42.31 -7.73 39.60
N PHE A 388 -41.10 -8.26 39.50
CA PHE A 388 -40.80 -9.68 39.41
C PHE A 388 -39.95 -10.12 40.59
N ILE A 389 -40.22 -11.33 41.09
CA ILE A 389 -39.56 -11.86 42.29
C ILE A 389 -38.69 -13.04 41.91
N ASP A 390 -37.38 -12.89 42.11
CA ASP A 390 -36.41 -13.96 41.97
C ASP A 390 -35.71 -14.22 43.30
N ALA A 391 -36.07 -15.29 43.98
CA ALA A 391 -35.54 -15.61 45.30
C ALA A 391 -34.01 -15.87 45.30
N ASP A 392 -33.43 -16.16 44.14
CA ASP A 392 -32.02 -16.48 43.98
C ASP A 392 -31.17 -15.23 43.67
N LEU A 393 -31.79 -14.07 43.39
CA LEU A 393 -31.09 -12.80 43.20
C LEU A 393 -30.27 -12.44 44.45
N ALA A 394 -28.96 -12.30 44.29
CA ALA A 394 -28.02 -11.99 45.36
C ALA A 394 -27.02 -10.90 44.93
N LEU A 395 -27.26 -9.66 45.33
CA LEU A 395 -26.36 -8.54 45.08
C LEU A 395 -25.32 -8.47 46.20
N HIS A 396 -24.04 -8.61 45.87
CA HIS A 396 -22.96 -8.61 46.85
C HIS A 396 -22.12 -7.32 46.80
N ASN A 397 -21.40 -7.02 47.89
CA ASN A 397 -20.51 -5.86 47.97
C ASN A 397 -19.32 -5.90 46.98
N ASN A 398 -19.15 -7.01 46.26
CA ASN A 398 -18.11 -7.23 45.26
C ASN A 398 -18.67 -7.37 43.84
N THR A 399 -19.99 -7.25 43.60
CA THR A 399 -20.55 -7.18 42.23
C THR A 399 -19.97 -5.94 41.55
N GLN A 400 -19.25 -6.09 40.44
CA GLN A 400 -18.50 -5.00 39.77
C GLN A 400 -19.05 -4.64 38.39
N GLU A 401 -19.88 -5.50 37.82
CA GLU A 401 -20.45 -5.34 36.48
C GLU A 401 -21.73 -6.15 36.34
N VAL A 402 -22.68 -5.64 35.56
CA VAL A 402 -23.96 -6.27 35.21
C VAL A 402 -24.25 -5.95 33.75
N ILE A 403 -24.66 -6.95 32.97
CA ILE A 403 -24.99 -6.83 31.56
C ILE A 403 -26.39 -7.42 31.30
N LEU A 404 -27.13 -6.78 30.41
CA LEU A 404 -28.45 -7.22 29.95
C LEU A 404 -28.31 -7.75 28.53
N PHE A 405 -28.72 -9.00 28.32
CA PHE A 405 -28.79 -9.67 27.02
C PHE A 405 -30.23 -9.86 26.58
N ASP A 406 -30.47 -9.77 25.27
CA ASP A 406 -31.74 -10.14 24.66
C ASP A 406 -31.89 -11.67 24.52
N ASN A 407 -32.99 -12.10 23.89
CA ASN A 407 -33.29 -13.53 23.69
C ASN A 407 -32.36 -14.26 22.70
N SER A 408 -31.52 -13.54 21.97
CA SER A 408 -30.52 -14.05 21.03
C SER A 408 -29.14 -14.14 21.68
N GLY A 409 -28.99 -13.60 22.90
CA GLY A 409 -27.71 -13.48 23.60
C GLY A 409 -26.92 -12.23 23.17
N ASP A 410 -27.58 -11.28 22.52
CA ASP A 410 -26.97 -10.03 22.07
C ASP A 410 -27.13 -8.96 23.16
N MET A 411 -26.11 -8.13 23.39
CA MET A 411 -26.12 -7.11 24.43
C MET A 411 -27.16 -6.04 24.13
N VAL A 412 -27.95 -5.71 25.15
CA VAL A 412 -28.89 -4.59 25.17
C VAL A 412 -28.34 -3.40 25.97
N HIS A 413 -27.77 -3.64 27.16
CA HIS A 413 -27.16 -2.61 27.99
C HIS A 413 -26.10 -3.21 28.92
N TYR A 414 -25.06 -2.44 29.23
CA TYR A 414 -23.97 -2.87 30.11
C TYR A 414 -23.72 -1.83 31.20
N LEU A 415 -23.54 -2.24 32.46
CA LEU A 415 -23.36 -1.35 33.62
C LEU A 415 -22.17 -1.84 34.46
N ARG A 416 -21.17 -0.99 34.69
CA ARG A 416 -19.96 -1.37 35.44
C ARG A 416 -19.35 -0.27 36.31
N TYR A 417 -18.45 -0.69 37.19
CA TYR A 417 -17.68 0.16 38.10
C TYR A 417 -16.40 0.75 37.45
N GLU A 418 -16.16 2.06 37.58
CA GLU A 418 -15.05 2.77 36.90
C GLU A 418 -13.65 2.28 37.33
N ASN A 419 -13.45 1.98 38.63
CA ASN A 419 -12.15 1.60 39.22
C ASN A 419 -12.06 0.11 39.60
N GLY A 420 -12.80 -0.76 38.90
CA GLY A 420 -12.91 -2.21 39.18
C GLY A 420 -11.91 -3.09 38.43
N SER A 421 -11.91 -4.39 38.76
CA SER A 421 -11.34 -5.45 37.90
C SER A 421 -12.52 -6.05 37.12
N TYR A 422 -12.75 -5.53 35.92
CA TYR A 422 -13.88 -5.90 35.06
C TYR A 422 -13.49 -6.97 34.04
N SER A 423 -14.50 -7.66 33.51
CA SER A 423 -14.32 -8.71 32.54
C SER A 423 -13.79 -8.17 31.21
N ALA A 424 -12.64 -8.70 30.81
CA ALA A 424 -12.05 -8.40 29.51
C ALA A 424 -12.97 -8.80 28.34
N THR A 425 -13.94 -9.70 28.54
CA THR A 425 -14.89 -10.09 27.49
C THR A 425 -16.05 -9.11 27.32
N TRP A 426 -16.39 -8.32 28.34
CA TRP A 426 -17.46 -7.31 28.25
C TRP A 426 -16.93 -5.89 28.02
N GLN A 427 -15.63 -5.65 28.23
CA GLN A 427 -14.99 -4.37 27.91
C GLN A 427 -15.17 -3.95 26.44
N SER A 428 -15.17 -4.90 25.51
CA SER A 428 -15.36 -4.57 24.09
C SER A 428 -16.78 -4.09 23.78
N CYS A 429 -17.78 -4.47 24.58
CA CYS A 429 -19.13 -3.91 24.50
C CYS A 429 -19.15 -2.42 24.83
N GLU A 430 -18.33 -1.98 25.78
CA GLU A 430 -18.13 -0.55 26.07
C GLU A 430 -17.33 0.16 24.99
N ASP A 431 -16.23 -0.43 24.54
CA ASP A 431 -15.37 0.23 23.55
C ASP A 431 -16.10 0.42 22.21
N GLU A 432 -16.97 -0.53 21.84
CA GLU A 432 -17.73 -0.50 20.59
C GLU A 432 -19.08 0.21 20.70
N ASN A 433 -19.70 0.18 21.88
CA ASN A 433 -21.01 0.79 22.13
C ASN A 433 -20.99 1.68 23.38
N PRO A 434 -20.09 2.68 23.47
CA PRO A 434 -19.88 3.46 24.68
C PRO A 434 -21.14 4.19 25.15
N ASN A 435 -22.04 4.49 24.22
CA ASN A 435 -23.33 5.15 24.51
C ASN A 435 -24.35 4.23 25.18
N ASN A 436 -24.15 2.91 25.13
CA ASN A 436 -25.05 1.90 25.70
C ASN A 436 -24.43 1.22 26.93
N VAL A 437 -23.37 1.82 27.47
CA VAL A 437 -22.68 1.38 28.68
C VAL A 437 -22.72 2.45 29.75
N THR A 438 -23.14 2.05 30.94
CA THR A 438 -23.18 2.89 32.13
C THR A 438 -21.95 2.62 33.01
N ILE A 439 -21.12 3.63 33.22
CA ILE A 439 -19.95 3.54 34.12
C ILE A 439 -20.23 4.40 35.35
N THR A 440 -20.12 3.81 36.55
CA THR A 440 -20.40 4.51 37.82
C THR A 440 -19.13 4.83 38.62
N ASP A 441 -19.06 6.03 39.20
CA ASP A 441 -17.97 6.56 40.05
C ASP A 441 -17.77 5.79 41.39
N PRO A 442 -16.57 5.84 42.00
CA PRO A 442 -16.27 5.16 43.27
C PRO A 442 -17.04 5.73 44.47
N PRO A 443 -17.74 4.91 45.29
CA PRO A 443 -18.23 5.37 46.56
C PRO A 443 -17.04 5.66 47.48
N GLY A 444 -16.93 6.90 47.96
CA GLY A 444 -15.96 7.34 48.93
C GLY A 444 -15.99 6.47 50.19
N GLY A 445 -14.99 5.59 50.30
CA GLY A 445 -14.73 4.81 51.52
C GLY A 445 -14.78 3.30 51.32
N GLY A 446 -13.72 2.71 50.78
CA GLY A 446 -13.33 1.31 51.05
C GLY A 446 -14.25 0.19 50.57
N ASN A 447 -15.28 0.46 49.75
CA ASN A 447 -16.19 -0.56 49.22
C ASN A 447 -16.04 -0.67 47.70
N SER A 448 -16.18 -1.88 47.14
CA SER A 448 -15.67 -2.27 45.81
C SER A 448 -16.73 -2.79 44.84
N GLY A 449 -17.97 -2.33 44.92
CA GLY A 449 -19.07 -2.82 44.07
C GLY A 449 -19.87 -1.72 43.36
N VAL A 450 -20.63 -2.10 42.31
CA VAL A 450 -21.49 -1.19 41.52
C VAL A 450 -22.60 -0.63 42.40
N CYS A 451 -22.81 0.68 42.34
CA CYS A 451 -23.91 1.35 43.02
C CYS A 451 -24.57 2.36 42.09
N THR A 452 -25.89 2.42 42.14
CA THR A 452 -26.69 3.50 41.57
C THR A 452 -27.63 4.00 42.68
N ARG A 453 -28.11 5.23 42.57
CA ARG A 453 -28.95 5.83 43.61
C ARG A 453 -30.42 5.45 43.40
N PRO A 454 -31.16 4.99 44.43
CA PRO A 454 -32.60 4.82 44.33
C PRO A 454 -33.31 6.17 44.28
N ASP A 455 -34.12 6.41 43.25
CA ASP A 455 -34.86 7.65 43.08
C ASP A 455 -35.78 7.95 44.28
N GLY A 456 -35.64 9.16 44.86
CA GLY A 456 -36.52 9.68 45.93
C GLY A 456 -36.14 9.35 47.39
N SER A 457 -35.01 8.68 47.66
CA SER A 457 -34.57 8.44 49.03
C SER A 457 -33.80 9.63 49.63
N SER A 458 -34.27 10.18 50.76
CA SER A 458 -33.63 11.30 51.49
C SER A 458 -33.16 10.87 52.88
N ASN A 459 -32.55 9.69 53.00
CA ASN A 459 -31.97 9.26 54.27
C ASN A 459 -30.46 9.45 54.31
N THR A 460 -30.05 10.50 55.02
CA THR A 460 -28.68 10.99 55.21
C THR A 460 -27.77 10.08 56.06
N SER A 461 -27.94 8.75 56.04
CA SER A 461 -27.13 7.85 56.89
C SER A 461 -26.78 6.46 56.35
N THR A 462 -27.05 6.14 55.08
CA THR A 462 -26.71 4.84 54.49
C THR A 462 -26.12 5.04 53.09
N TRP A 463 -24.82 4.77 52.91
CA TRP A 463 -24.07 4.56 51.64
C TRP A 463 -24.36 5.44 50.39
N ASP A 464 -25.14 6.51 50.53
CA ASP A 464 -25.75 7.31 49.45
C ASP A 464 -25.03 8.65 49.23
N GLN A 465 -23.73 8.75 49.56
CA GLN A 465 -23.03 10.04 49.55
C GLN A 465 -22.05 10.22 48.40
N ASP A 466 -21.71 9.17 47.65
CA ASP A 466 -20.60 9.21 46.69
C ASP A 466 -20.81 8.37 45.40
N CYS A 467 -22.04 7.94 45.09
CA CYS A 467 -22.34 7.34 43.78
C CYS A 467 -22.74 8.47 42.81
N GLY A 468 -22.12 8.52 41.62
CA GLY A 468 -22.55 9.43 40.55
C GLY A 468 -23.95 9.05 40.04
N ASP A 469 -24.68 10.04 39.52
CA ASP A 469 -25.98 9.81 38.87
C ASP A 469 -25.78 8.85 37.67
N THR A 470 -26.58 7.78 37.55
CA THR A 470 -26.53 6.90 36.37
C THR A 470 -27.15 7.59 35.14
N PRO A 471 -26.81 7.18 33.90
CA PRO A 471 -27.46 7.64 32.66
C PRO A 471 -28.95 7.28 32.57
N GLY A 472 -29.38 6.39 33.46
CA GLY A 472 -30.77 6.18 33.79
C GLY A 472 -31.44 7.52 34.06
N SER A 473 -32.41 7.86 33.23
CA SER A 473 -33.20 9.07 33.46
C SER A 473 -33.68 9.01 34.89
N THR A 474 -33.25 9.98 35.71
CA THR A 474 -34.14 10.42 36.77
C THR A 474 -35.45 10.82 36.07
N ASN A 475 -36.50 11.04 36.82
CA ASN A 475 -37.58 11.91 36.37
C ASN A 475 -37.13 13.34 35.90
N ASP A 476 -35.83 13.59 35.67
CA ASP A 476 -35.12 14.69 35.02
C ASP A 476 -33.87 14.17 34.23
N GLY A 477 -33.91 14.17 32.90
CA GLY A 477 -32.85 13.60 32.04
C GLY A 477 -31.68 14.54 31.68
N ALA A 478 -30.51 13.97 31.39
CA ALA A 478 -29.45 14.55 30.56
C ALA A 478 -28.36 13.53 30.11
N SER A 479 -28.29 13.25 28.79
CA SER A 479 -27.10 12.74 28.07
C SER A 479 -26.51 13.88 27.20
N SER A 480 -25.22 13.77 26.82
CA SER A 480 -24.37 14.79 26.16
C SER A 480 -24.95 16.20 26.28
N SER A 481 -24.75 16.86 27.43
CA SER A 481 -25.67 17.92 27.86
C SER A 481 -25.93 18.88 26.72
N LEU A 482 -27.11 18.73 26.12
CA LEU A 482 -27.68 19.68 25.22
C LEU A 482 -27.55 21.03 25.93
N ASP A 483 -26.63 21.87 25.46
CA ASP A 483 -26.26 23.09 26.18
C ASP A 483 -27.51 23.98 26.26
N HIS A 484 -28.20 24.11 25.12
CA HIS A 484 -29.48 24.78 25.00
C HIS A 484 -30.19 24.43 23.69
N TYR A 485 -31.45 24.81 23.63
CA TYR A 485 -32.19 24.99 22.39
C TYR A 485 -32.14 26.46 21.96
N GLU A 486 -32.12 26.68 20.65
CA GLU A 486 -32.37 28.00 20.07
C GLU A 486 -33.67 28.03 19.28
N ILE A 487 -34.49 29.05 19.52
CA ILE A 487 -35.50 29.49 18.55
C ILE A 487 -34.91 30.65 17.77
N ILE A 488 -34.70 30.46 16.47
CA ILE A 488 -34.27 31.51 15.56
C ILE A 488 -35.49 32.10 14.89
N LEU A 489 -35.74 33.38 15.17
CA LEU A 489 -36.73 34.19 14.47
C LEU A 489 -36.04 34.92 13.33
N SER A 490 -36.52 34.72 12.11
CA SER A 490 -36.02 35.44 10.91
C SER A 490 -36.17 36.96 11.06
N THR A 491 -37.20 37.40 11.80
CA THR A 491 -37.47 38.81 12.10
C THR A 491 -38.13 38.93 13.48
N THR A 492 -38.16 40.13 14.07
CA THR A 492 -38.92 40.44 15.30
C THR A 492 -40.22 41.19 15.03
N SER A 493 -40.44 41.62 13.79
CA SER A 493 -41.68 42.21 13.29
C SER A 493 -41.89 41.74 11.86
N SER A 494 -43.13 41.40 11.54
CA SER A 494 -43.51 40.84 10.25
C SER A 494 -44.90 41.31 9.85
N SER A 495 -45.25 41.13 8.58
CA SER A 495 -46.61 41.31 8.10
C SER A 495 -47.43 40.04 8.35
N VAL A 496 -48.70 40.21 8.73
CA VAL A 496 -49.74 39.16 8.68
C VAL A 496 -49.93 38.55 7.29
N CYS A 497 -49.41 39.20 6.25
CA CYS A 497 -49.49 38.73 4.88
C CYS A 497 -48.20 38.12 4.35
N SER A 498 -47.22 37.89 5.22
CA SER A 498 -46.02 37.11 4.91
C SER A 498 -45.96 35.85 5.76
N ASN A 499 -45.53 34.77 5.12
CA ASN A 499 -45.07 33.60 5.83
C ASN A 499 -43.75 33.94 6.51
N GLN A 500 -43.58 33.50 7.76
CA GLN A 500 -42.31 33.57 8.47
C GLN A 500 -41.79 32.17 8.69
N THR A 501 -40.47 32.05 8.83
CA THR A 501 -39.85 30.78 9.17
C THR A 501 -39.33 30.89 10.59
N VAL A 502 -39.79 29.99 11.44
CA VAL A 502 -39.28 29.81 12.80
C VAL A 502 -38.45 28.55 12.81
N THR A 503 -37.19 28.66 13.24
CA THR A 503 -36.28 27.51 13.28
C THR A 503 -35.98 27.15 14.73
N ALA A 504 -36.16 25.88 15.07
CA ALA A 504 -35.70 25.31 16.33
C ALA A 504 -34.37 24.58 16.10
N ARG A 505 -33.38 24.81 16.95
CA ARG A 505 -32.07 24.14 16.92
C ARG A 505 -31.77 23.52 18.27
N ALA A 506 -31.04 22.42 18.25
CA ALA A 506 -30.46 21.75 19.41
C ALA A 506 -28.94 21.90 19.34
N CYS A 507 -28.35 22.49 20.36
CA CYS A 507 -26.94 22.85 20.34
C CYS A 507 -26.13 22.05 21.34
N GLU A 508 -25.03 21.49 20.85
CA GLU A 508 -24.10 20.72 21.67
C GLU A 508 -23.16 21.64 22.47
N ASN A 509 -22.96 22.88 22.00
CA ASN A 509 -22.08 23.85 22.64
C ASN A 509 -22.71 25.25 22.78
N ALA A 510 -22.16 26.05 23.69
CA ALA A 510 -22.69 27.36 24.08
C ALA A 510 -22.83 28.40 22.94
N ASP A 511 -22.09 28.25 21.84
CA ASP A 511 -22.18 29.14 20.68
C ASP A 511 -22.96 28.55 19.49
N CYS A 512 -23.49 27.33 19.62
CA CYS A 512 -24.17 26.57 18.57
C CYS A 512 -23.36 26.41 17.28
N SER A 513 -22.03 26.44 17.37
CA SER A 513 -21.17 26.10 16.24
C SER A 513 -21.21 24.61 15.90
N THR A 514 -21.63 23.78 16.86
CA THR A 514 -21.85 22.35 16.69
C THR A 514 -23.29 22.00 17.08
N PHE A 515 -24.00 21.30 16.19
CA PHE A 515 -25.38 20.87 16.43
C PHE A 515 -25.40 19.55 17.19
N TYR A 516 -26.31 19.45 18.15
CA TYR A 516 -26.58 18.20 18.85
C TYR A 516 -27.24 17.20 17.88
N THR A 517 -26.50 16.16 17.50
CA THR A 517 -26.98 15.11 16.57
C THR A 517 -27.03 13.72 17.19
N ASP A 518 -26.62 13.58 18.46
CA ASP A 518 -26.48 12.29 19.15
C ASP A 518 -27.81 11.58 19.38
N ALA A 519 -28.90 12.34 19.55
CA ALA A 519 -30.26 11.82 19.66
C ALA A 519 -31.28 12.76 19.03
N ALA A 520 -32.45 12.22 18.68
CA ALA A 520 -33.59 13.04 18.30
C ALA A 520 -34.10 13.79 19.53
N VAL A 521 -34.10 15.12 19.46
CA VAL A 521 -34.66 15.96 20.51
C VAL A 521 -36.17 16.09 20.28
N SER A 522 -36.96 15.93 21.33
CA SER A 522 -38.40 16.22 21.26
C SER A 522 -38.63 17.66 21.67
N GLY A 523 -39.59 18.34 21.04
CA GLY A 523 -40.01 19.67 21.46
C GLY A 523 -41.22 20.11 20.67
N THR A 524 -42.27 20.54 21.36
CA THR A 524 -43.45 21.10 20.71
C THR A 524 -43.22 22.58 20.45
N LEU A 525 -42.89 22.93 19.21
CA LEU A 525 -42.86 24.32 18.79
C LEU A 525 -44.31 24.84 18.79
N TYR A 526 -44.56 25.87 19.58
CA TYR A 526 -45.89 26.45 19.71
C TYR A 526 -45.85 27.96 19.47
N LYS A 527 -47.03 28.48 19.15
CA LYS A 527 -47.30 29.91 19.17
C LYS A 527 -48.39 30.24 20.19
N THR A 528 -48.30 31.42 20.79
CA THR A 528 -49.35 32.00 21.62
C THR A 528 -49.79 33.32 21.02
N VAL A 529 -51.10 33.41 20.74
CA VAL A 529 -51.76 34.60 20.21
C VAL A 529 -52.92 34.93 21.15
N ASP A 530 -53.00 36.15 21.68
CA ASP A 530 -54.06 36.57 22.62
C ASP A 530 -54.34 35.59 23.77
N SER A 531 -53.27 35.02 24.36
CA SER A 531 -53.31 34.00 25.42
C SER A 531 -53.86 32.62 25.00
N VAL A 532 -54.09 32.39 23.71
CA VAL A 532 -54.45 31.08 23.15
C VAL A 532 -53.21 30.44 22.54
N ARG A 533 -52.87 29.25 23.02
CA ARG A 533 -51.71 28.49 22.56
C ARG A 533 -52.09 27.49 21.47
N THR A 534 -51.32 27.46 20.39
CA THR A 534 -51.47 26.52 19.26
C THR A 534 -50.14 25.83 18.99
N ASN A 535 -50.14 24.50 18.87
CA ASN A 535 -48.95 23.75 18.48
C ASN A 535 -48.73 23.89 16.98
N LEU A 536 -47.52 24.26 16.57
CA LEU A 536 -47.12 24.45 15.18
C LEU A 536 -46.50 23.18 14.60
N ASP A 537 -45.69 22.51 15.41
CA ASP A 537 -45.08 21.23 15.10
C ASP A 537 -44.85 20.47 16.42
N SER A 538 -45.13 19.17 16.40
CA SER A 538 -45.08 18.28 17.57
C SER A 538 -44.43 16.98 17.15
N ASN A 539 -43.13 17.04 16.87
CA ASN A 539 -42.32 15.90 16.42
C ASN A 539 -40.87 16.10 16.83
N ASP A 540 -40.14 15.00 16.89
CA ASP A 540 -38.72 15.00 17.19
C ASP A 540 -37.91 15.55 16.02
N PHE A 541 -36.76 16.16 16.32
CA PHE A 541 -35.81 16.66 15.33
C PHE A 541 -34.37 16.40 15.75
N THR A 542 -33.46 16.25 14.80
CA THR A 542 -32.01 16.13 15.04
C THR A 542 -31.31 17.35 14.48
N GLY A 543 -30.48 18.01 15.28
CA GLY A 543 -29.79 19.25 14.92
C GLY A 543 -30.69 20.47 14.75
N SER A 544 -31.41 20.60 13.63
CA SER A 544 -32.19 21.81 13.30
C SER A 544 -33.44 21.48 12.50
N LYS A 545 -34.54 22.19 12.78
CA LYS A 545 -35.81 22.08 12.05
C LYS A 545 -36.50 23.44 11.89
N SER A 546 -37.06 23.69 10.72
CA SER A 546 -37.74 24.95 10.40
C SER A 546 -39.22 24.71 10.09
N VAL A 547 -40.08 25.56 10.64
CA VAL A 547 -41.53 25.56 10.39
C VAL A 547 -41.94 26.90 9.81
N THR A 548 -42.71 26.85 8.73
CA THR A 548 -43.32 28.04 8.15
C THR A 548 -44.61 28.36 8.88
N VAL A 549 -44.73 29.60 9.36
CA VAL A 549 -45.86 30.10 10.13
C VAL A 549 -46.52 31.26 9.41
N ASN A 550 -47.84 31.29 9.46
CA ASN A 550 -48.66 32.36 8.92
C ASN A 550 -49.65 32.85 9.98
N GLU A 551 -49.80 34.17 10.10
CA GLU A 551 -50.79 34.79 10.98
C GLU A 551 -51.75 35.62 10.17
N THR A 552 -53.04 35.31 10.24
CA THR A 552 -54.05 36.02 9.44
C THR A 552 -54.61 37.26 10.14
N ALA A 553 -54.13 37.59 11.35
CA ALA A 553 -54.63 38.70 12.15
C ALA A 553 -53.50 39.45 12.85
N ILE A 554 -53.63 40.79 12.95
CA ILE A 554 -52.67 41.65 13.63
C ILE A 554 -52.58 41.21 15.08
N SER A 555 -51.40 40.77 15.49
CA SER A 555 -51.17 40.23 16.82
C SER A 555 -49.68 40.17 17.12
N THR A 556 -49.34 40.20 18.39
CA THR A 556 -48.00 39.82 18.83
C THR A 556 -48.02 38.33 19.09
N VAL A 557 -47.25 37.58 18.32
CA VAL A 557 -47.19 36.13 18.43
C VAL A 557 -45.92 35.75 19.16
N LEU A 558 -46.12 35.15 20.33
CA LEU A 558 -45.03 34.62 21.14
C LEU A 558 -44.76 33.18 20.71
N TYR A 559 -43.51 32.90 20.34
CA TYR A 559 -43.03 31.56 20.04
C TYR A 559 -42.36 30.98 21.26
N GLY A 560 -42.54 29.68 21.43
CA GLY A 560 -41.85 28.93 22.45
C GLY A 560 -41.72 27.48 22.04
N LEU A 561 -40.84 26.80 22.76
CA LEU A 561 -40.63 25.37 22.65
C LEU A 561 -41.02 24.81 24.02
N ASP A 562 -41.91 23.83 24.05
CA ASP A 562 -42.41 23.21 25.28
C ASP A 562 -42.33 21.69 25.20
N GLY A 563 -42.30 21.02 26.34
CA GLY A 563 -42.09 19.58 26.39
C GLY A 563 -40.78 19.18 25.68
N VAL A 564 -39.74 20.00 25.86
CA VAL A 564 -38.42 19.73 25.30
C VAL A 564 -37.75 18.55 26.01
N SER A 565 -37.13 17.64 25.26
CA SER A 565 -36.35 16.52 25.79
C SER A 565 -35.15 16.24 24.88
N PRO A 566 -33.89 16.24 25.37
CA PRO A 566 -33.49 16.49 26.77
C PRO A 566 -33.87 17.89 27.27
N THR A 567 -34.11 18.06 28.57
CA THR A 567 -34.50 19.37 29.13
C THR A 567 -33.30 20.31 29.16
N ALA A 568 -33.36 21.39 28.40
CA ALA A 568 -32.32 22.42 28.36
C ALA A 568 -32.94 23.81 28.23
N THR A 569 -32.12 24.85 28.45
CA THR A 569 -32.62 26.22 28.32
C THR A 569 -33.01 26.52 26.87
N VAL A 570 -34.13 27.22 26.65
CA VAL A 570 -34.51 27.70 25.32
C VAL A 570 -34.15 29.17 25.24
N THR A 571 -33.18 29.51 24.40
CA THR A 571 -32.88 30.90 24.07
C THR A 571 -33.51 31.26 22.75
N CYS A 572 -33.96 32.50 22.63
CA CYS A 572 -34.49 33.02 21.38
C CYS A 572 -33.51 34.02 20.80
N LYS A 573 -33.15 33.85 19.53
CA LYS A 573 -32.21 34.71 18.83
C LYS A 573 -32.79 35.19 17.50
N ASP A 574 -32.28 36.32 17.01
CA ASP A 574 -32.56 36.74 15.64
C ASP A 574 -31.65 36.00 14.63
N ALA A 575 -31.88 36.21 13.33
CA ALA A 575 -31.06 35.63 12.26
C ALA A 575 -29.57 36.06 12.29
N SER A 576 -29.19 37.01 13.15
CA SER A 576 -27.80 37.46 13.37
C SER A 576 -27.23 36.94 14.70
N ASN A 577 -27.86 35.94 15.31
CA ASN A 577 -27.50 35.34 16.61
C ASN A 577 -27.57 36.30 17.81
N ASN A 578 -28.28 37.43 17.74
CA ASN A 578 -28.49 38.29 18.90
C ASN A 578 -29.62 37.73 19.77
N VAL A 579 -29.40 37.63 21.08
CA VAL A 579 -30.42 37.19 22.04
C VAL A 579 -31.56 38.20 22.14
N LEU A 580 -32.79 37.72 21.95
CA LEU A 580 -34.02 38.50 22.00
C LEU A 580 -34.63 38.47 23.41
N ALA A 581 -35.04 39.64 23.92
CA ALA A 581 -35.64 39.76 25.25
C ALA A 581 -37.02 39.08 25.37
N ASN A 582 -37.78 39.02 24.27
CA ASN A 582 -39.03 38.29 24.14
C ASN A 582 -38.96 37.50 22.83
N CYS A 583 -39.34 36.21 22.85
CA CYS A 583 -39.37 35.40 21.64
C CYS A 583 -40.64 35.64 20.83
N GLN A 584 -40.83 36.88 20.38
CA GLN A 584 -42.06 37.32 19.74
C GLN A 584 -41.80 37.90 18.36
N ILE A 585 -42.71 37.60 17.44
CA ILE A 585 -42.84 38.35 16.20
C ILE A 585 -44.08 39.22 16.33
N GLU A 586 -43.91 40.53 16.18
CA GLU A 586 -45.04 41.43 16.04
C GLU A 586 -45.59 41.35 14.61
N PHE A 587 -46.71 40.64 14.43
CA PHE A 587 -47.42 40.60 13.16
C PHE A 587 -48.29 41.83 13.02
N THR A 588 -47.82 42.74 12.18
CA THR A 588 -48.45 44.01 11.89
C THR A 588 -49.28 43.91 10.61
N GLY A 589 -50.22 44.83 10.43
CA GLY A 589 -50.95 44.98 9.17
C GLY A 589 -50.12 45.63 8.06
N THR A 590 -48.80 45.57 8.13
CA THR A 590 -47.92 46.07 7.07
C THR A 590 -48.03 45.16 5.86
N SER A 591 -47.77 45.66 4.66
CA SER A 591 -47.70 44.80 3.49
C SER A 591 -46.37 44.04 3.47
N ALA A 592 -46.26 42.91 2.76
CA ALA A 592 -44.99 42.18 2.61
C ALA A 592 -44.81 41.59 1.22
N PHE A 593 -43.54 41.48 0.81
CA PHE A 593 -43.13 40.69 -0.34
C PHE A 593 -43.00 39.20 0.01
N SER A 594 -43.13 38.33 -0.99
CA SER A 594 -42.86 36.89 -0.90
C SER A 594 -42.28 36.36 -2.21
N TRP A 595 -41.29 35.46 -2.13
CA TRP A 595 -40.62 34.88 -3.29
C TRP A 595 -41.12 33.47 -3.58
N GLN A 596 -41.29 33.13 -4.87
CA GLN A 596 -41.56 31.78 -5.36
C GLN A 596 -40.64 31.42 -6.53
N ASN A 597 -40.29 30.13 -6.64
CA ASN A 597 -39.52 29.53 -7.74
C ASN A 597 -38.09 30.09 -7.94
N ILE A 598 -37.13 29.70 -7.09
CA ILE A 598 -35.72 30.14 -7.21
C ILE A 598 -34.75 28.96 -7.15
N THR A 599 -34.48 28.38 -8.31
CA THR A 599 -33.31 27.52 -8.58
C THR A 599 -32.86 27.80 -10.02
N THR A 600 -31.58 28.12 -10.25
CA THR A 600 -31.08 28.53 -11.58
C THR A 600 -29.89 27.69 -12.04
N THR A 601 -29.73 27.60 -13.36
CA THR A 601 -28.45 27.26 -13.99
C THR A 601 -27.64 28.55 -14.20
N SER A 602 -26.33 28.51 -13.93
CA SER A 602 -25.41 29.63 -14.18
C SER A 602 -25.45 30.09 -15.64
N CYS A 603 -25.29 31.40 -15.85
CA CYS A 603 -25.40 32.09 -17.13
C CYS A 603 -26.74 31.95 -17.87
N THR A 604 -27.75 31.33 -17.26
CA THR A 604 -29.09 31.20 -17.84
C THR A 604 -30.02 32.14 -17.11
N GLU A 605 -30.93 32.77 -17.85
CA GLU A 605 -31.98 33.58 -17.26
C GLU A 605 -33.04 32.66 -16.66
N THR A 606 -33.32 32.85 -15.37
CA THR A 606 -34.40 32.16 -14.66
C THR A 606 -35.47 33.17 -14.31
N SER A 607 -36.72 32.77 -14.46
CA SER A 607 -37.85 33.57 -13.99
C SER A 607 -38.27 33.13 -12.59
N ALA A 608 -38.50 34.11 -11.72
CA ALA A 608 -39.01 33.98 -10.38
C ALA A 608 -40.26 34.83 -10.22
N THR A 609 -41.10 34.49 -9.25
CA THR A 609 -42.29 35.28 -8.93
C THR A 609 -42.07 35.99 -7.61
N LEU A 610 -42.21 37.32 -7.65
CA LEU A 610 -42.29 38.19 -6.48
C LEU A 610 -43.75 38.58 -6.29
N GLU A 611 -44.35 38.05 -5.24
CA GLU A 611 -45.70 38.41 -4.81
C GLU A 611 -45.60 39.51 -3.76
N ALA A 612 -46.66 40.32 -3.62
CA ALA A 612 -46.81 41.17 -2.46
C ALA A 612 -48.25 41.19 -2.00
N PHE A 613 -48.45 41.30 -0.70
CA PHE A 613 -49.77 41.27 -0.10
C PHE A 613 -49.96 42.47 0.82
N VAL A 614 -51.14 43.09 0.74
CA VAL A 614 -51.58 44.16 1.63
C VAL A 614 -52.62 43.62 2.60
N TYR A 615 -52.49 44.03 3.86
CA TYR A 615 -53.49 43.71 4.86
C TYR A 615 -54.69 44.67 4.76
N ASP A 616 -55.88 44.13 4.54
CA ASP A 616 -57.14 44.87 4.61
C ASP A 616 -57.72 44.77 6.03
N SER A 617 -57.56 45.84 6.80
CA SER A 617 -58.06 45.94 8.18
C SER A 617 -59.59 45.94 8.29
N GLY A 618 -60.32 46.16 7.19
CA GLY A 618 -61.78 46.08 7.18
C GLY A 618 -62.32 44.65 7.15
N ASN A 619 -61.54 43.71 6.61
CA ASN A 619 -61.96 42.32 6.38
C ASN A 619 -61.06 41.28 7.10
N ASN A 620 -60.01 41.72 7.81
CA ASN A 620 -58.98 40.86 8.39
C ASN A 620 -58.43 39.84 7.37
N SER A 621 -58.15 40.30 6.15
CA SER A 621 -57.66 39.45 5.07
C SER A 621 -56.44 40.06 4.37
N CYS A 622 -55.58 39.20 3.84
CA CYS A 622 -54.47 39.59 2.99
C CYS A 622 -54.92 39.57 1.54
N ASN A 623 -54.95 40.75 0.94
CA ASN A 623 -55.27 40.89 -0.47
C ASN A 623 -53.96 41.05 -1.22
N GLU A 624 -53.82 40.34 -2.34
CA GLU A 624 -52.66 40.51 -3.20
C GLU A 624 -52.62 41.95 -3.76
N ILE A 625 -51.42 42.55 -3.74
CA ILE A 625 -51.16 43.82 -4.41
C ILE A 625 -50.90 43.51 -5.87
N THR A 626 -51.69 44.09 -6.77
CA THR A 626 -51.56 43.86 -8.20
C THR A 626 -51.16 45.14 -8.94
N GLY A 627 -50.36 45.01 -10.00
CA GLY A 627 -49.96 46.11 -10.88
C GLY A 627 -48.51 46.59 -10.69
N ASP A 628 -48.12 47.57 -11.49
CA ASP A 628 -46.75 48.07 -11.57
C ASP A 628 -46.32 48.78 -10.28
N THR A 629 -45.34 48.21 -9.58
CA THR A 629 -44.81 48.68 -8.29
C THR A 629 -43.29 48.77 -8.34
N ASN A 630 -42.72 49.89 -7.88
CA ASN A 630 -41.26 50.02 -7.79
C ASN A 630 -40.72 49.21 -6.62
N VAL A 631 -39.77 48.32 -6.89
CA VAL A 631 -39.11 47.45 -5.91
C VAL A 631 -37.60 47.65 -5.97
N ASP A 632 -36.98 47.81 -4.81
CA ASP A 632 -35.53 47.85 -4.62
C ASP A 632 -35.00 46.45 -4.37
N PHE A 633 -34.05 46.01 -5.20
CA PHE A 633 -33.37 44.73 -5.07
C PHE A 633 -31.93 44.92 -4.61
N SER A 634 -31.44 44.01 -3.77
CA SER A 634 -30.02 43.86 -3.42
C SER A 634 -29.66 42.37 -3.30
N PHE A 635 -28.36 42.04 -3.29
CA PHE A 635 -27.91 40.67 -3.05
C PHE A 635 -26.57 40.59 -2.33
N SER A 636 -26.30 39.44 -1.70
CA SER A 636 -25.00 39.06 -1.12
C SER A 636 -24.65 37.61 -1.46
N TYR A 637 -23.37 37.24 -1.31
CA TYR A 637 -22.93 35.85 -1.45
C TYR A 637 -23.25 35.07 -0.17
N ALA A 638 -23.89 33.91 -0.32
CA ALA A 638 -24.22 33.03 0.80
C ALA A 638 -23.18 31.90 0.93
N ALA A 639 -22.92 31.14 -0.14
CA ALA A 639 -21.95 30.05 -0.14
C ALA A 639 -21.27 29.90 -1.53
N PRO A 640 -19.93 30.06 -1.63
CA PRO A 640 -19.05 30.66 -0.63
C PRO A 640 -19.46 32.10 -0.30
N ASN A 641 -19.16 32.58 0.91
CA ASN A 641 -19.55 33.91 1.40
C ASN A 641 -18.78 35.08 0.74
N THR A 642 -17.81 34.77 -0.11
CA THR A 642 -17.01 35.71 -0.88
C THR A 642 -16.84 35.19 -2.30
N ASN A 643 -16.71 36.10 -3.26
CA ASN A 643 -16.39 35.79 -4.65
C ASN A 643 -15.32 36.77 -5.13
N THR A 644 -14.14 36.26 -5.46
CA THR A 644 -12.98 37.04 -5.89
C THR A 644 -13.15 37.71 -7.25
N SER A 645 -14.05 37.19 -8.10
CA SER A 645 -14.38 37.74 -9.41
C SER A 645 -15.42 38.87 -9.36
N ALA A 646 -16.00 39.12 -8.17
CA ALA A 646 -17.03 40.15 -7.96
C ALA A 646 -18.21 40.08 -8.96
N SER A 647 -18.61 38.85 -9.32
CA SER A 647 -19.65 38.58 -10.31
C SER A 647 -20.98 39.25 -9.95
N GLN A 648 -21.59 39.92 -10.93
CA GLN A 648 -22.83 40.70 -10.76
C GLN A 648 -24.09 39.83 -10.94
N LEU A 649 -25.16 40.18 -10.22
CA LEU A 649 -26.51 39.65 -10.47
C LEU A 649 -27.24 40.60 -11.42
N THR A 650 -27.74 40.07 -12.54
CA THR A 650 -28.64 40.82 -13.45
C THR A 650 -30.08 40.51 -13.07
N LEU A 651 -30.88 41.55 -12.89
CA LEU A 651 -32.33 41.43 -12.72
C LEU A 651 -33.07 42.10 -13.86
N GLY A 652 -34.27 41.62 -14.16
CA GLY A 652 -35.18 42.28 -15.09
C GLY A 652 -36.63 41.99 -14.80
N ASN A 653 -37.51 42.71 -15.49
CA ASN A 653 -38.98 42.55 -15.43
C ASN A 653 -39.57 42.20 -16.81
N GLY A 654 -38.73 41.76 -17.76
CA GLY A 654 -39.07 41.49 -19.16
C GLY A 654 -39.09 42.73 -20.08
N SER A 655 -39.13 43.95 -19.54
CA SER A 655 -39.09 45.20 -20.32
C SER A 655 -37.87 46.08 -20.01
N SER A 656 -37.25 45.89 -18.85
CA SER A 656 -36.07 46.61 -18.36
C SER A 656 -35.21 45.65 -17.57
N SER A 657 -33.90 45.89 -17.57
CA SER A 657 -32.93 45.13 -16.79
C SER A 657 -31.93 46.05 -16.10
N ALA A 658 -31.40 45.58 -14.98
CA ALA A 658 -30.36 46.26 -14.23
C ALA A 658 -29.37 45.23 -13.64
N THR A 659 -28.12 45.62 -13.49
CA THR A 659 -27.09 44.82 -12.82
C THR A 659 -26.85 45.36 -11.41
N ILE A 660 -26.67 44.44 -10.47
CA ILE A 660 -26.36 44.72 -9.06
C ILE A 660 -24.96 44.18 -8.75
N ASN A 661 -24.21 44.92 -7.93
CA ASN A 661 -23.00 44.44 -7.23
C ASN A 661 -23.34 44.21 -5.75
N THR A 662 -22.56 43.41 -5.01
CA THR A 662 -22.85 43.06 -3.60
C THR A 662 -22.99 44.24 -2.61
N ALA A 663 -22.49 45.43 -2.96
CA ALA A 663 -22.65 46.66 -2.17
C ALA A 663 -23.76 47.60 -2.70
N GLY A 664 -24.51 47.18 -3.72
CA GLY A 664 -25.45 48.02 -4.46
C GLY A 664 -26.91 47.59 -4.30
N THR A 665 -27.80 48.54 -4.58
CA THR A 665 -29.24 48.35 -4.70
C THR A 665 -29.68 48.86 -6.07
N THR A 666 -30.60 48.17 -6.74
CA THR A 666 -31.23 48.66 -7.98
C THR A 666 -32.74 48.69 -7.85
N ARG A 667 -33.40 49.51 -8.66
CA ARG A 667 -34.85 49.67 -8.65
C ARG A 667 -35.45 49.19 -9.96
N LEU A 668 -36.47 48.34 -9.90
CA LEU A 668 -37.26 47.90 -11.05
C LEU A 668 -38.75 48.06 -10.76
N SER A 669 -39.53 48.39 -11.79
CA SER A 669 -40.99 48.38 -11.72
C SER A 669 -41.49 46.97 -11.97
N ILE A 670 -41.94 46.27 -10.95
CA ILE A 670 -42.43 44.88 -11.02
C ILE A 670 -43.95 44.90 -11.13
N ASN A 671 -44.51 44.13 -12.08
CA ASN A 671 -45.95 43.92 -12.14
C ASN A 671 -46.35 42.82 -11.15
N LEU A 672 -46.76 43.22 -9.96
CA LEU A 672 -47.20 42.31 -8.91
C LEU A 672 -48.56 41.70 -9.31
N GLY A 673 -48.85 40.45 -8.91
CA GLY A 673 -50.03 39.72 -9.38
C GLY A 673 -49.87 38.98 -10.70
N THR A 674 -48.64 38.91 -11.23
CA THR A 674 -48.30 38.10 -12.41
C THR A 674 -47.18 37.12 -12.09
N ASP A 675 -47.33 35.86 -12.52
CA ASP A 675 -46.28 34.85 -12.41
C ASP A 675 -45.04 35.28 -13.19
N ASN A 676 -43.84 34.88 -12.73
CA ASN A 676 -42.57 35.05 -13.44
C ASN A 676 -42.23 36.53 -13.73
N ASN A 677 -42.63 37.42 -12.83
CA ASN A 677 -42.48 38.88 -12.97
C ASN A 677 -41.06 39.41 -12.67
N VAL A 678 -40.14 38.55 -12.19
CA VAL A 678 -38.72 38.87 -12.02
C VAL A 678 -37.87 37.89 -12.83
N ARG A 679 -36.92 38.40 -13.61
CA ARG A 679 -35.90 37.63 -14.34
C ARG A 679 -34.56 37.80 -13.66
N LEU A 680 -33.86 36.70 -13.40
CA LEU A 680 -32.58 36.65 -12.69
C LEU A 680 -31.55 35.95 -13.57
N THR A 681 -30.39 36.57 -13.74
CA THR A 681 -29.24 35.94 -14.44
C THR A 681 -27.98 36.18 -13.63
N TYR A 682 -27.29 35.09 -13.28
CA TYR A 682 -26.02 35.13 -12.57
C TYR A 682 -24.96 34.37 -13.37
N ALA A 683 -23.84 35.02 -13.67
CA ALA A 683 -22.81 34.49 -14.59
C ALA A 683 -21.74 33.63 -13.89
N ASP A 684 -21.99 33.20 -12.65
CA ASP A 684 -21.03 32.47 -11.84
C ASP A 684 -21.75 31.37 -11.03
N ALA A 685 -21.02 30.64 -10.20
CA ALA A 685 -21.51 29.51 -9.42
C ALA A 685 -21.59 29.86 -7.92
N GLY A 686 -22.55 29.25 -7.22
CA GLY A 686 -22.67 29.33 -5.75
C GLY A 686 -24.09 29.64 -5.30
N GLN A 687 -24.28 29.89 -4.01
CA GLN A 687 -25.54 30.35 -3.44
C GLN A 687 -25.50 31.87 -3.18
N LEU A 688 -26.56 32.56 -3.55
CA LEU A 688 -26.76 34.00 -3.33
C LEU A 688 -27.94 34.23 -2.39
N SER A 689 -27.87 35.27 -1.56
CA SER A 689 -29.01 35.79 -0.81
C SER A 689 -29.55 37.02 -1.53
N VAL A 690 -30.77 36.96 -2.05
CA VAL A 690 -31.42 38.04 -2.81
C VAL A 690 -32.52 38.68 -1.97
N VAL A 691 -32.54 40.01 -1.90
CA VAL A 691 -33.48 40.80 -1.10
C VAL A 691 -34.32 41.70 -2.01
N ALA A 692 -35.63 41.71 -1.79
CA ALA A 692 -36.58 42.68 -2.36
C ALA A 692 -37.10 43.60 -1.27
N SER A 693 -37.18 44.91 -1.50
CA SER A 693 -37.60 45.91 -0.53
C SER A 693 -38.38 47.04 -1.19
N ASP A 694 -39.32 47.66 -0.48
CA ASP A 694 -40.06 48.82 -1.01
C ASP A 694 -39.27 50.12 -0.74
N PRO A 695 -39.00 50.93 -1.78
CA PRO A 695 -38.33 52.23 -1.65
C PRO A 695 -39.00 53.18 -0.64
N ASN A 696 -40.31 53.03 -0.42
CA ASN A 696 -41.09 53.87 0.51
C ASN A 696 -41.36 53.19 1.86
N SER A 697 -40.80 51.99 2.08
CA SER A 697 -40.99 51.22 3.33
C SER A 697 -42.45 50.94 3.71
N SER A 698 -43.36 50.92 2.73
CA SER A 698 -44.78 50.58 2.92
C SER A 698 -45.04 49.07 2.80
N ILE A 699 -44.19 48.36 2.03
CA ILE A 699 -44.13 46.90 1.94
C ILE A 699 -42.80 46.42 2.57
N SER A 700 -42.89 45.53 3.56
CA SER A 700 -41.73 44.91 4.21
C SER A 700 -40.93 44.04 3.23
N SER A 701 -39.61 44.02 3.43
CA SER A 701 -38.68 43.33 2.55
C SER A 701 -38.77 41.80 2.66
N ALA A 702 -38.44 41.10 1.58
CA ALA A 702 -38.33 39.64 1.54
C ALA A 702 -36.96 39.19 1.05
N THR A 703 -36.41 38.16 1.70
CA THR A 703 -35.10 37.56 1.38
C THR A 703 -35.28 36.11 0.95
N THR A 704 -34.49 35.66 -0.03
CA THR A 704 -34.50 34.28 -0.53
C THR A 704 -33.10 33.82 -0.93
N THR A 705 -32.86 32.51 -0.91
CA THR A 705 -31.59 31.91 -1.37
C THR A 705 -31.73 31.43 -2.81
N MET A 706 -30.74 31.74 -3.65
CA MET A 706 -30.64 31.35 -5.05
C MET A 706 -29.38 30.54 -5.30
N THR A 707 -29.53 29.26 -5.64
CA THR A 707 -28.41 28.41 -6.06
C THR A 707 -28.19 28.55 -7.57
N ALA A 708 -26.99 28.97 -7.97
CA ALA A 708 -26.52 28.98 -9.35
C ALA A 708 -25.59 27.79 -9.61
N VAL A 709 -26.11 26.85 -10.40
CA VAL A 709 -25.46 25.57 -10.72
C VAL A 709 -24.75 25.69 -12.08
N PRO A 710 -23.44 25.37 -12.19
CA PRO A 710 -22.76 25.26 -13.48
C PRO A 710 -23.49 24.31 -14.44
N SER A 711 -23.36 24.54 -15.74
CA SER A 711 -23.97 23.66 -16.75
C SER A 711 -23.23 22.32 -16.87
N TYR A 712 -21.90 22.33 -16.69
CA TYR A 712 -21.04 21.16 -16.65
C TYR A 712 -19.74 21.49 -15.90
N VAL A 713 -19.00 20.46 -15.50
CA VAL A 713 -17.65 20.55 -14.92
C VAL A 713 -16.65 19.91 -15.86
N ALA A 714 -15.46 20.49 -16.00
CA ALA A 714 -14.44 19.95 -16.91
C ALA A 714 -13.01 20.18 -16.37
N VAL A 715 -12.07 19.39 -16.91
CA VAL A 715 -10.63 19.61 -16.73
C VAL A 715 -10.25 20.90 -17.47
N THR A 716 -9.69 21.87 -16.75
CA THR A 716 -9.31 23.18 -17.31
C THR A 716 -7.87 23.19 -17.82
N SER A 717 -6.99 22.49 -17.11
CA SER A 717 -5.60 22.33 -17.49
C SER A 717 -5.02 21.08 -16.84
N VAL A 718 -4.06 20.50 -17.55
CA VAL A 718 -3.16 19.48 -17.02
C VAL A 718 -1.75 19.99 -17.26
N THR A 719 -0.99 20.12 -16.19
CA THR A 719 0.39 20.60 -16.25
C THR A 719 1.29 19.57 -15.60
N ASP A 720 2.30 19.15 -16.32
CA ASP A 720 3.45 18.50 -15.73
C ASP A 720 4.11 19.46 -14.72
N ASN A 721 4.49 18.90 -13.57
CA ASN A 721 5.00 19.66 -12.43
C ASN A 721 6.48 20.03 -12.56
N ASP A 722 7.26 19.31 -13.38
CA ASP A 722 8.68 19.58 -13.56
C ASP A 722 8.96 20.58 -14.71
N GLY A 723 7.98 20.74 -15.62
CA GLY A 723 7.99 21.73 -16.68
C GLY A 723 8.82 21.32 -17.89
N ASP A 724 9.23 20.06 -18.00
CA ASP A 724 9.96 19.51 -19.14
C ASP A 724 9.03 19.21 -20.34
N GLY A 725 7.72 19.18 -20.09
CA GLY A 725 6.67 18.98 -21.10
C GLY A 725 6.43 17.52 -21.47
N ASN A 726 7.02 16.58 -20.73
CA ASN A 726 6.83 15.16 -20.84
C ASN A 726 6.08 14.65 -19.61
N PHE A 727 5.01 13.89 -19.84
CA PHE A 727 4.39 13.16 -18.75
C PHE A 727 5.16 11.87 -18.54
N ILE A 728 6.00 11.80 -17.51
CA ILE A 728 6.67 10.54 -17.14
C ILE A 728 5.69 9.73 -16.27
N ALA A 729 5.53 8.45 -16.58
CA ALA A 729 4.69 7.58 -15.76
C ALA A 729 5.22 7.51 -14.32
N ALA A 730 4.31 7.47 -13.36
CA ALA A 730 4.55 7.57 -11.92
C ALA A 730 5.16 8.92 -11.45
N GLU A 731 5.22 9.95 -12.29
CA GLU A 731 5.56 11.30 -11.82
C GLU A 731 4.30 12.14 -11.55
N PRO A 732 4.33 12.98 -10.50
CA PRO A 732 3.19 13.80 -10.15
C PRO A 732 2.97 14.89 -11.18
N PHE A 733 1.73 15.07 -11.60
CA PHE A 733 1.27 16.18 -12.42
C PHE A 733 0.08 16.87 -11.76
N THR A 734 -0.21 18.09 -12.21
CA THR A 734 -1.33 18.88 -11.69
C THR A 734 -2.52 18.82 -12.63
N ILE A 735 -3.69 18.48 -12.08
CA ILE A 735 -4.99 18.60 -12.75
C ILE A 735 -5.76 19.74 -12.11
N ASN A 736 -6.19 20.70 -12.91
CA ASN A 736 -7.12 21.74 -12.48
C ASN A 736 -8.49 21.50 -13.10
N ILE A 737 -9.54 21.69 -12.31
CA ILE A 737 -10.93 21.51 -12.70
C ILE A 737 -11.72 22.80 -12.50
N GLY A 738 -12.84 22.93 -13.22
CA GLY A 738 -13.67 24.12 -13.12
C GLY A 738 -15.10 23.85 -13.58
N GLY A 739 -16.01 24.68 -13.07
CA GLY A 739 -17.39 24.76 -13.54
C GLY A 739 -17.51 25.68 -14.75
N PHE A 740 -18.43 25.36 -15.65
CA PHE A 740 -18.65 26.12 -16.88
C PHE A 740 -20.13 26.31 -17.18
N CYS A 741 -20.44 27.46 -17.77
CA CYS A 741 -21.72 27.73 -18.40
C CYS A 741 -21.86 26.96 -19.72
N SER A 742 -23.09 26.82 -20.23
CA SER A 742 -23.37 26.08 -21.47
C SER A 742 -22.62 26.63 -22.70
N GLY A 743 -22.28 27.92 -22.72
CA GLY A 743 -21.47 28.57 -23.75
C GLY A 743 -19.95 28.44 -23.58
N GLY A 744 -19.46 27.74 -22.55
CA GLY A 744 -18.03 27.56 -22.27
C GLY A 744 -17.38 28.65 -21.41
N THR A 745 -18.12 29.64 -20.95
CA THR A 745 -17.62 30.62 -19.97
C THR A 745 -17.39 29.95 -18.62
N ALA A 746 -16.21 30.10 -18.04
CA ALA A 746 -15.90 29.59 -16.71
C ALA A 746 -16.76 30.27 -15.63
N THR A 747 -17.08 29.53 -14.57
CA THR A 747 -17.69 30.04 -13.34
C THR A 747 -16.63 30.01 -12.22
N PRO A 748 -15.85 31.09 -12.03
CA PRO A 748 -14.68 31.08 -11.15
C PRO A 748 -14.98 30.75 -9.68
N ASN A 749 -16.22 30.99 -9.24
CA ASN A 749 -16.64 30.77 -7.87
C ASN A 749 -17.16 29.34 -7.61
N TYR A 750 -17.03 28.46 -8.60
CA TYR A 750 -17.37 27.04 -8.44
C TYR A 750 -16.49 26.37 -7.39
N GLN A 751 -17.15 25.70 -6.44
CA GLN A 751 -16.52 24.87 -5.40
C GLN A 751 -17.16 23.48 -5.45
N PRO A 752 -16.40 22.40 -5.64
CA PRO A 752 -16.97 21.06 -5.76
C PRO A 752 -17.70 20.60 -4.50
N GLY A 753 -18.82 19.89 -4.70
CA GLY A 753 -19.56 19.23 -3.63
C GLY A 753 -19.18 17.76 -3.48
N SER A 754 -19.35 16.95 -4.53
CA SER A 754 -18.97 15.52 -4.56
C SER A 754 -18.54 15.11 -5.96
N LEU A 755 -17.24 15.18 -6.23
CA LEU A 755 -16.68 14.88 -7.54
C LEU A 755 -16.64 13.37 -7.82
N ASP A 756 -17.00 13.00 -9.05
CA ASP A 756 -16.80 11.66 -9.58
C ASP A 756 -15.80 11.70 -10.73
N PHE A 757 -14.90 10.73 -10.72
CA PHE A 757 -13.88 10.54 -11.75
C PHE A 757 -14.22 9.27 -12.53
N THR A 758 -14.46 9.43 -13.83
CA THR A 758 -14.63 8.30 -14.75
C THR A 758 -13.41 8.21 -15.64
N VAL A 759 -12.73 7.07 -15.63
CA VAL A 759 -11.51 6.83 -16.38
C VAL A 759 -11.62 5.62 -17.30
N ALA A 760 -10.94 5.66 -18.43
CA ALA A 760 -10.83 4.51 -19.32
C ALA A 760 -9.50 4.51 -20.07
N LEU A 761 -8.92 3.32 -20.26
CA LEU A 761 -7.73 3.13 -21.09
C LEU A 761 -7.99 3.60 -22.53
N VAL A 762 -7.11 4.45 -23.06
CA VAL A 762 -7.13 4.88 -24.47
C VAL A 762 -6.09 4.12 -25.28
N THR A 763 -4.91 3.88 -24.70
CA THR A 763 -3.85 3.05 -25.27
C THR A 763 -3.39 2.01 -24.25
N GLY A 764 -2.92 0.86 -24.73
CA GLY A 764 -2.56 -0.27 -23.88
C GLY A 764 -3.71 -1.25 -23.70
N SER A 765 -3.42 -2.41 -23.11
CA SER A 765 -4.39 -3.47 -22.84
C SER A 765 -4.35 -3.97 -21.40
N GLU A 766 -3.30 -3.64 -20.66
CA GLU A 766 -3.14 -3.98 -19.25
C GLU A 766 -3.70 -2.87 -18.37
N ASN A 767 -4.26 -3.26 -17.23
CA ASN A 767 -4.80 -2.33 -16.26
C ASN A 767 -3.69 -1.42 -15.71
N ALA A 768 -4.02 -0.17 -15.45
CA ALA A 768 -3.14 0.83 -14.85
C ALA A 768 -3.78 1.40 -13.57
N ASN A 769 -3.06 2.22 -12.83
CA ASN A 769 -3.58 2.99 -11.71
C ASN A 769 -3.42 4.48 -11.94
N PHE A 770 -4.48 5.20 -11.64
CA PHE A 770 -4.52 6.65 -11.64
C PHE A 770 -4.77 7.15 -10.22
N LYS A 771 -3.74 7.73 -9.61
CA LYS A 771 -3.83 8.40 -8.32
C LYS A 771 -4.30 9.82 -8.53
N VAL A 772 -5.33 10.23 -7.79
CA VAL A 772 -5.92 11.58 -7.91
C VAL A 772 -5.48 12.47 -6.75
N ALA A 773 -5.40 11.89 -5.55
CA ALA A 773 -5.01 12.55 -4.31
C ALA A 773 -4.25 11.56 -3.41
N ASN A 774 -3.69 12.05 -2.30
CA ASN A 774 -2.96 11.17 -1.39
C ASN A 774 -3.90 10.10 -0.78
N GLY A 775 -3.51 8.83 -0.87
CA GLY A 775 -4.35 7.69 -0.45
C GLY A 775 -5.52 7.34 -1.39
N THR A 776 -5.67 8.04 -2.52
CA THR A 776 -6.82 7.87 -3.43
C THR A 776 -6.36 7.48 -4.83
N SER A 777 -6.65 6.23 -5.22
CA SER A 777 -6.31 5.68 -6.54
C SER A 777 -7.50 5.00 -7.22
N ILE A 778 -7.51 5.06 -8.56
CA ILE A 778 -8.51 4.46 -9.44
C ILE A 778 -7.80 3.46 -10.33
N ALA A 779 -8.26 2.21 -10.34
CA ALA A 779 -7.83 1.25 -11.36
C ALA A 779 -8.37 1.69 -12.72
N VAL A 780 -7.50 2.01 -13.67
CA VAL A 780 -7.85 2.37 -15.03
C VAL A 780 -7.96 1.09 -15.87
N THR A 781 -9.18 0.76 -16.27
CA THR A 781 -9.49 -0.40 -17.13
C THR A 781 -10.20 0.07 -18.40
N SER A 782 -10.84 -0.81 -19.16
CA SER A 782 -11.67 -0.41 -20.32
C SER A 782 -12.81 0.56 -19.97
N SER A 783 -13.27 0.58 -18.72
CA SER A 783 -14.15 1.61 -18.16
C SER A 783 -14.21 1.43 -16.64
N SER A 784 -13.75 2.44 -15.90
CA SER A 784 -13.74 2.45 -14.44
C SER A 784 -14.29 3.77 -13.91
N THR A 785 -15.02 3.72 -12.80
CA THR A 785 -15.58 4.90 -12.12
C THR A 785 -15.19 4.89 -10.66
N LEU A 786 -14.69 6.00 -10.14
CA LEU A 786 -14.52 6.24 -8.71
C LEU A 786 -15.39 7.41 -8.28
N HIS A 787 -16.24 7.15 -7.29
CA HIS A 787 -17.03 8.16 -6.59
C HIS A 787 -16.25 8.61 -5.36
N LEU A 788 -15.91 9.89 -5.28
CA LEU A 788 -15.12 10.44 -4.19
C LEU A 788 -15.97 11.36 -3.32
N LEU A 789 -16.44 10.81 -2.20
CA LEU A 789 -17.14 11.58 -1.19
C LEU A 789 -16.15 12.52 -0.48
N GLY A 790 -16.44 13.83 -0.47
CA GLY A 790 -15.70 14.82 0.33
C GLY A 790 -14.48 15.47 -0.32
N LEU A 791 -14.19 15.24 -1.61
CA LEU A 791 -13.16 16.02 -2.31
C LEU A 791 -13.70 17.39 -2.78
N THR A 792 -13.37 18.45 -2.04
CA THR A 792 -13.81 19.83 -2.32
C THR A 792 -12.75 20.68 -3.05
N SER A 793 -11.68 20.07 -3.56
CA SER A 793 -10.58 20.79 -4.24
C SER A 793 -10.82 20.95 -5.74
N THR A 794 -10.47 22.10 -6.29
CA THR A 794 -10.43 22.35 -7.74
C THR A 794 -9.04 22.11 -8.35
N SER A 795 -8.04 21.76 -7.54
CA SER A 795 -6.67 21.51 -7.98
C SER A 795 -6.09 20.27 -7.30
N PHE A 796 -5.53 19.36 -8.10
CA PHE A 796 -4.93 18.10 -7.67
C PHE A 796 -3.49 18.05 -8.14
N THR A 797 -2.54 18.42 -7.28
CA THR A 797 -1.12 18.59 -7.63
C THR A 797 -0.28 17.32 -7.50
N VAL A 798 -0.85 16.26 -6.94
CA VAL A 798 -0.21 14.96 -6.70
C VAL A 798 -0.85 13.86 -7.55
N ALA A 799 -1.50 14.24 -8.65
CA ALA A 799 -2.11 13.26 -9.55
C ALA A 799 -1.01 12.49 -10.28
N GLU A 800 -1.19 11.20 -10.48
CA GLU A 800 -0.14 10.31 -10.98
C GLU A 800 -0.76 9.15 -11.78
N TYR A 801 -0.12 8.75 -12.87
CA TYR A 801 -0.53 7.61 -13.69
C TYR A 801 0.68 6.69 -13.89
N ASP A 802 0.54 5.41 -13.53
CA ASP A 802 1.70 4.51 -13.35
C ASP A 802 2.17 3.78 -14.61
N GLU A 803 1.52 4.00 -15.76
CA GLU A 803 1.69 3.13 -16.94
C GLU A 803 1.94 3.89 -18.26
N TYR A 804 2.43 3.18 -19.29
CA TYR A 804 2.69 3.77 -20.61
C TYR A 804 1.39 4.11 -21.34
N GLY A 805 1.37 5.26 -22.03
CA GLY A 805 0.31 5.60 -22.96
C GLY A 805 -0.62 6.70 -22.46
N SER A 806 -1.91 6.61 -22.77
CA SER A 806 -2.91 7.63 -22.47
C SER A 806 -4.20 6.99 -21.98
N PHE A 807 -4.95 7.75 -21.20
CA PHE A 807 -6.27 7.37 -20.69
C PHE A 807 -7.24 8.54 -20.83
N SER A 808 -8.54 8.27 -20.89
CA SER A 808 -9.58 9.28 -20.91
C SER A 808 -10.07 9.56 -19.49
N LEU A 809 -10.30 10.82 -19.16
CA LEU A 809 -10.87 11.28 -17.90
C LEU A 809 -12.15 12.09 -18.16
N ALA A 810 -13.26 11.71 -17.54
CA ALA A 810 -14.49 12.49 -17.46
C ALA A 810 -14.84 12.79 -16.00
N LEU A 811 -15.47 13.94 -15.78
CA LEU A 811 -15.80 14.46 -14.45
C LEU A 811 -17.30 14.70 -14.33
N SER A 812 -17.87 14.41 -13.16
CA SER A 812 -19.18 14.92 -12.71
C SER A 812 -19.09 15.41 -11.27
N ASP A 813 -20.12 16.16 -10.85
CA ASP A 813 -20.35 16.48 -9.44
C ASP A 813 -21.73 15.97 -9.07
N SER A 814 -21.81 14.96 -8.21
CA SER A 814 -23.06 14.29 -7.84
C SER A 814 -23.87 15.05 -6.79
N ASN A 815 -23.29 16.01 -6.08
CA ASN A 815 -23.96 16.73 -4.98
C ASN A 815 -23.47 18.18 -4.79
N TYR A 816 -23.68 19.02 -5.80
CA TYR A 816 -23.45 20.45 -5.71
C TYR A 816 -24.68 21.17 -5.11
N TYR A 817 -24.63 21.45 -3.80
CA TYR A 817 -25.74 22.05 -3.02
C TYR A 817 -27.09 21.32 -3.23
N GLY A 818 -27.08 19.98 -3.27
CA GLY A 818 -28.27 19.16 -3.50
C GLY A 818 -28.67 18.96 -4.96
N SER A 819 -27.85 19.42 -5.92
CA SER A 819 -28.06 19.21 -7.36
C SER A 819 -26.89 18.48 -7.98
N ALA A 820 -27.15 17.57 -8.93
CA ALA A 820 -26.11 16.94 -9.74
C ALA A 820 -25.73 17.85 -10.92
N ILE A 821 -24.44 17.93 -11.23
CA ILE A 821 -23.91 18.61 -12.42
C ILE A 821 -23.55 17.57 -13.48
N ASN A 822 -23.99 17.83 -14.71
CA ASN A 822 -23.77 16.93 -15.85
C ASN A 822 -22.27 16.75 -16.18
N VAL A 823 -21.96 15.57 -16.73
CA VAL A 823 -20.64 15.16 -17.24
C VAL A 823 -20.14 16.03 -18.39
N SER A 824 -18.87 16.46 -18.35
CA SER A 824 -18.18 16.92 -19.56
C SER A 824 -17.85 15.75 -20.49
N SER A 825 -17.58 16.06 -21.75
CA SER A 825 -16.87 15.15 -22.64
C SER A 825 -15.57 14.68 -21.99
N ALA A 826 -15.25 13.40 -22.12
CA ALA A 826 -13.99 12.86 -21.63
C ALA A 826 -12.80 13.51 -22.35
N VAL A 827 -11.75 13.84 -21.60
CA VAL A 827 -10.49 14.39 -22.11
C VAL A 827 -9.45 13.27 -22.09
N THR A 828 -8.69 13.10 -23.17
CA THR A 828 -7.54 12.19 -23.19
C THR A 828 -6.34 12.85 -22.52
N LEU A 829 -5.77 12.19 -21.51
CA LEU A 829 -4.57 12.60 -20.79
C LEU A 829 -3.38 11.72 -21.20
N GLY A 830 -2.20 12.33 -21.35
CA GLY A 830 -0.98 11.69 -21.84
C GLY A 830 -0.47 12.30 -23.17
N THR A 831 0.51 11.69 -23.84
CA THR A 831 1.09 10.35 -23.61
C THR A 831 2.07 10.30 -22.45
N PHE A 832 1.82 9.42 -21.48
CA PHE A 832 2.73 9.04 -20.41
C PHE A 832 3.82 8.10 -20.95
N ILE A 833 5.08 8.43 -20.70
CA ILE A 833 6.25 7.73 -21.22
C ILE A 833 7.07 7.10 -20.11
N ALA A 834 7.99 6.22 -20.48
CA ALA A 834 8.88 5.61 -19.51
C ALA A 834 9.79 6.64 -18.81
N SER A 835 10.21 6.34 -17.59
CA SER A 835 11.27 7.13 -16.94
C SER A 835 12.64 6.70 -17.48
N TYR A 836 12.86 5.39 -17.58
CA TYR A 836 14.11 4.82 -18.11
C TYR A 836 13.93 3.37 -18.58
N LEU A 837 14.95 2.88 -19.29
CA LEU A 837 15.04 1.49 -19.75
C LEU A 837 16.06 0.70 -18.94
N THR A 838 15.87 -0.61 -18.85
CA THR A 838 16.81 -1.55 -18.24
C THR A 838 17.11 -2.68 -19.19
N LEU A 839 18.27 -3.30 -18.98
CA LEU A 839 18.73 -4.44 -19.74
C LEU A 839 18.86 -5.64 -18.80
N ASN A 840 18.23 -6.75 -19.15
CA ASN A 840 18.29 -8.00 -18.41
C ASN A 840 18.54 -9.16 -19.37
N GLN A 841 19.30 -10.17 -18.94
CA GLN A 841 19.53 -11.36 -19.75
C GLN A 841 18.29 -12.25 -19.77
N THR A 842 18.02 -12.86 -20.93
CA THR A 842 16.91 -13.79 -21.10
C THR A 842 17.37 -15.08 -21.75
N GLY A 843 16.97 -16.21 -21.16
CA GLY A 843 16.93 -17.50 -21.85
C GLY A 843 18.27 -18.21 -22.08
N LEU A 844 19.40 -17.68 -21.61
CA LEU A 844 20.71 -18.34 -21.78
C LEU A 844 21.62 -18.04 -20.59
N ASP A 845 21.47 -18.77 -19.48
CA ASP A 845 22.52 -18.79 -18.45
C ASP A 845 23.79 -19.41 -19.08
N ASN A 846 24.82 -18.57 -19.26
CA ASN A 846 26.01 -18.76 -20.10
C ASN A 846 25.74 -18.65 -21.61
N VAL A 847 26.32 -17.63 -22.24
CA VAL A 847 26.40 -17.58 -23.71
C VAL A 847 27.18 -18.81 -24.17
N ALA A 848 26.51 -19.74 -24.87
CA ALA A 848 27.13 -20.92 -25.42
C ALA A 848 27.88 -20.55 -26.71
N PHE A 849 29.21 -20.57 -26.62
CA PHE A 849 30.08 -20.53 -27.79
C PHE A 849 30.29 -21.96 -28.29
N GLU A 850 30.23 -22.16 -29.59
CA GLU A 850 30.46 -23.49 -30.15
C GLU A 850 31.92 -23.89 -29.96
N TYR A 851 32.12 -25.15 -29.58
CA TYR A 851 33.35 -25.88 -29.78
C TYR A 851 32.97 -26.93 -30.81
N HIS A 852 33.23 -26.70 -32.09
CA HIS A 852 32.83 -27.62 -33.17
C HIS A 852 33.28 -29.06 -32.86
N ASP A 853 32.39 -29.88 -32.29
CA ASP A 853 32.60 -31.21 -31.67
C ASP A 853 33.78 -31.34 -30.67
N LEU A 854 34.47 -30.23 -30.40
CA LEU A 854 35.59 -30.08 -29.49
C LEU A 854 35.13 -29.71 -28.08
N THR A 855 36.06 -29.64 -27.13
CA THR A 855 35.85 -28.98 -25.82
C THR A 855 36.58 -27.65 -25.69
N PHE A 856 37.26 -27.19 -26.75
CA PHE A 856 38.10 -25.99 -26.77
C PHE A 856 38.18 -25.38 -28.18
N ASN A 857 38.59 -24.12 -28.25
CA ASN A 857 38.85 -23.37 -29.48
C ASN A 857 40.35 -23.26 -29.79
N TYR A 858 40.70 -23.11 -31.06
CA TYR A 858 42.08 -22.94 -31.50
C TYR A 858 42.50 -21.46 -31.56
N ILE A 859 43.62 -21.13 -30.93
CA ILE A 859 44.21 -19.79 -31.03
C ILE A 859 44.63 -19.52 -32.48
N GLY A 860 44.13 -18.40 -33.03
CA GLY A 860 44.29 -18.00 -34.43
C GLY A 860 43.10 -18.35 -35.32
N LYS A 861 42.21 -19.26 -34.90
CA LYS A 861 40.98 -19.61 -35.63
C LYS A 861 39.85 -18.65 -35.24
N GLN A 862 39.00 -18.29 -36.20
CA GLN A 862 37.78 -17.52 -35.93
C GLN A 862 36.68 -18.44 -35.36
N PHE A 863 35.88 -17.92 -34.45
CA PHE A 863 34.74 -18.64 -33.85
C PHE A 863 33.58 -17.67 -33.55
N GLY A 864 32.37 -18.20 -33.34
CA GLY A 864 31.12 -17.43 -33.15
C GLY A 864 30.16 -18.10 -32.16
N TYR A 865 28.88 -17.71 -32.22
CA TYR A 865 27.82 -18.29 -31.37
C TYR A 865 27.39 -19.69 -31.87
N SER A 866 26.80 -20.52 -30.99
CA SER A 866 26.32 -21.88 -31.34
C SER A 866 25.53 -21.94 -32.65
N GLY A 867 25.99 -22.74 -33.64
CA GLY A 867 25.40 -22.95 -34.97
C GLY A 867 26.02 -22.10 -36.09
N ALA A 868 27.14 -21.44 -35.81
CA ALA A 868 27.92 -20.60 -36.72
C ALA A 868 29.15 -21.38 -37.22
N ASP A 869 29.09 -21.95 -38.42
CA ASP A 869 30.26 -22.53 -39.07
C ASP A 869 31.17 -21.39 -39.57
N ALA A 870 32.41 -21.32 -39.08
CA ALA A 870 33.38 -20.31 -39.52
C ALA A 870 34.11 -20.71 -40.81
N GLU A 871 34.09 -22.00 -41.20
CA GLU A 871 34.74 -22.53 -42.40
C GLU A 871 33.76 -22.76 -43.55
N ASN A 872 32.46 -22.91 -43.28
CA ASN A 872 31.38 -22.87 -44.26
C ASN A 872 30.61 -21.54 -44.12
N ASN A 873 30.37 -20.80 -45.21
CA ASN A 873 29.73 -19.47 -45.18
C ASN A 873 28.24 -19.47 -44.72
N ASP A 874 27.79 -20.49 -43.99
CA ASP A 874 26.40 -20.70 -43.58
C ASP A 874 26.21 -20.48 -42.07
N PHE A 875 26.40 -19.22 -41.64
CA PHE A 875 26.10 -18.74 -40.28
C PHE A 875 24.58 -18.69 -39.97
N SER A 876 23.73 -19.18 -40.88
CA SER A 876 22.28 -18.92 -40.87
C SER A 876 21.50 -19.69 -39.79
N SER A 877 22.11 -20.70 -39.15
CA SER A 877 21.45 -21.56 -38.16
C SER A 877 21.78 -21.25 -36.69
N ALA A 878 22.62 -20.23 -36.43
CA ALA A 878 23.10 -19.93 -35.09
C ALA A 878 22.05 -19.25 -34.19
N VAL A 879 21.97 -19.68 -32.92
CA VAL A 879 21.14 -19.01 -31.89
C VAL A 879 21.98 -17.91 -31.26
N ALA A 880 21.85 -16.68 -31.77
CA ALA A 880 22.56 -15.54 -31.24
C ALA A 880 22.04 -15.15 -29.83
N PRO A 881 22.89 -14.58 -28.95
CA PRO A 881 22.47 -14.17 -27.62
C PRO A 881 21.40 -13.07 -27.66
N GLN A 882 20.55 -13.06 -26.64
CA GLN A 882 19.45 -12.10 -26.52
C GLN A 882 19.52 -11.34 -25.19
N VAL A 883 19.21 -10.04 -25.25
CA VAL A 883 19.03 -9.17 -24.08
C VAL A 883 17.63 -8.60 -24.12
N ARG A 884 16.96 -8.64 -22.98
CA ARG A 884 15.66 -8.01 -22.78
C ARG A 884 15.83 -6.54 -22.42
N VAL A 885 15.13 -5.70 -23.16
CA VAL A 885 14.91 -4.29 -22.87
C VAL A 885 13.55 -4.15 -22.19
N THR A 886 13.54 -3.64 -20.98
CA THR A 886 12.31 -3.44 -20.18
C THR A 886 12.22 -2.00 -19.70
N ALA A 887 11.03 -1.41 -19.82
CA ALA A 887 10.77 -0.03 -19.40
C ALA A 887 10.20 0.04 -17.98
N TYR A 888 10.61 1.10 -17.28
CA TYR A 888 10.22 1.36 -15.91
C TYR A 888 9.71 2.79 -15.77
N ASN A 889 8.68 2.94 -14.93
CA ASN A 889 8.14 4.24 -14.53
C ASN A 889 9.06 4.89 -13.46
N ALA A 890 8.74 6.10 -13.00
CA ALA A 890 9.59 6.84 -12.06
C ALA A 890 9.74 6.17 -10.67
N ASP A 891 8.76 5.39 -10.26
CA ASP A 891 8.75 4.55 -9.04
C ASP A 891 9.44 3.19 -9.22
N ASP A 892 10.06 2.98 -10.38
CA ASP A 892 10.66 1.73 -10.82
C ASP A 892 9.68 0.54 -10.77
N GLY A 893 8.40 0.79 -11.09
CA GLY A 893 7.43 -0.21 -11.50
C GLY A 893 7.62 -0.59 -12.97
N LEU A 894 7.42 -1.88 -13.29
CA LEU A 894 7.48 -2.37 -14.67
C LEU A 894 6.28 -1.85 -15.45
N MET A 895 6.53 -1.26 -16.62
CA MET A 895 5.47 -0.70 -17.46
C MET A 895 4.94 -1.73 -18.44
N SER A 896 3.79 -2.31 -18.14
CA SER A 896 3.23 -3.45 -18.89
C SER A 896 2.70 -3.09 -20.27
N ASN A 897 2.21 -1.86 -20.44
CA ASN A 897 1.72 -1.31 -21.72
C ASN A 897 2.82 -0.63 -22.53
N TYR A 898 4.10 -0.72 -22.11
CA TYR A 898 5.20 -0.08 -22.82
C TYR A 898 5.30 -0.55 -24.28
N ALA A 899 5.08 0.40 -25.19
CA ALA A 899 4.98 0.17 -26.62
C ALA A 899 5.49 1.39 -27.41
N PRO A 900 6.79 1.72 -27.34
CA PRO A 900 7.36 2.84 -28.07
C PRO A 900 7.29 2.60 -29.58
N THR A 901 7.32 3.69 -30.35
CA THR A 901 7.27 3.58 -31.83
C THR A 901 8.56 2.98 -32.41
N SER A 902 9.70 3.20 -31.76
CA SER A 902 10.98 2.60 -32.11
C SER A 902 11.95 2.63 -30.94
N ILE A 903 12.94 1.74 -30.93
CA ILE A 903 14.13 1.80 -30.06
C ILE A 903 15.34 1.68 -30.98
N ASN A 904 16.37 2.48 -30.75
CA ASN A 904 17.60 2.46 -31.56
C ASN A 904 18.39 1.14 -31.38
N THR A 905 19.45 0.98 -32.17
CA THR A 905 20.35 -0.18 -32.09
C THR A 905 21.63 0.17 -31.33
N ALA A 906 22.17 -0.80 -30.61
CA ALA A 906 23.31 -0.61 -29.71
C ALA A 906 24.67 -0.91 -30.39
N THR A 907 25.74 -0.31 -29.87
CA THR A 907 27.12 -0.61 -30.27
C THR A 907 27.84 -1.38 -29.17
N LEU A 908 28.35 -2.57 -29.47
CA LEU A 908 29.05 -3.38 -28.47
C LEU A 908 30.51 -2.99 -28.32
N THR A 909 30.96 -2.89 -27.07
CA THR A 909 32.38 -2.91 -26.72
C THR A 909 32.78 -4.33 -26.32
N LEU A 910 33.79 -4.88 -26.99
CA LEU A 910 34.30 -6.23 -26.73
C LEU A 910 35.64 -6.18 -25.99
N ALA A 911 35.81 -7.04 -25.00
CA ALA A 911 37.08 -7.23 -24.31
C ALA A 911 37.25 -8.67 -23.81
N ASP A 912 38.50 -9.11 -23.64
CA ASP A 912 38.85 -10.29 -22.86
C ASP A 912 40.01 -9.92 -21.93
N SER A 913 39.82 -10.19 -20.64
CA SER A 913 40.82 -9.89 -19.61
C SER A 913 41.74 -11.07 -19.30
N ALA A 914 41.38 -12.28 -19.72
CA ALA A 914 42.12 -13.51 -19.45
C ALA A 914 43.22 -13.76 -20.49
N ILE A 915 43.01 -13.36 -21.74
CA ILE A 915 43.91 -13.69 -22.86
C ILE A 915 44.22 -12.45 -23.71
N SER A 916 45.51 -12.19 -23.93
CA SER A 916 45.98 -11.10 -24.81
C SER A 916 45.80 -11.40 -26.29
N GLY A 917 45.62 -10.37 -27.11
CA GLY A 917 45.53 -10.51 -28.58
C GLY A 917 44.14 -10.88 -29.08
N PHE A 918 43.11 -10.71 -28.25
CA PHE A 918 41.70 -10.82 -28.62
C PHE A 918 41.32 -9.77 -29.66
N SER A 919 40.57 -10.21 -30.66
CA SER A 919 39.92 -9.35 -31.64
C SER A 919 38.52 -9.90 -31.93
N GLY A 920 37.53 -9.02 -32.02
CA GLY A 920 36.18 -9.40 -32.42
C GLY A 920 35.57 -8.36 -33.36
N SER A 921 34.62 -8.81 -34.17
CA SER A 921 33.83 -7.97 -35.05
C SER A 921 32.36 -8.22 -34.77
N THR A 922 31.62 -7.14 -34.48
CA THR A 922 30.17 -7.19 -34.30
C THR A 922 29.48 -6.43 -35.41
N SER A 923 28.39 -7.00 -35.90
CA SER A 923 27.40 -6.36 -36.75
C SER A 923 26.17 -6.05 -35.89
N GLY A 924 25.52 -4.89 -36.09
CA GLY A 924 24.33 -4.53 -35.29
C GLY A 924 23.28 -5.66 -35.26
N GLY A 925 22.55 -5.75 -34.15
CA GLY A 925 21.55 -6.79 -33.90
C GLY A 925 20.15 -6.41 -34.41
N SER A 926 19.18 -7.29 -34.14
CA SER A 926 17.76 -7.06 -34.43
C SER A 926 16.97 -6.90 -33.14
N LEU A 927 16.05 -5.94 -33.11
CA LEU A 927 15.12 -5.73 -32.00
C LEU A 927 13.70 -6.15 -32.40
N ALA A 928 13.03 -6.91 -31.54
CA ALA A 928 11.64 -7.30 -31.73
C ALA A 928 10.87 -7.26 -30.40
N GLN A 929 9.55 -7.09 -30.46
CA GLN A 929 8.70 -7.28 -29.29
C GLN A 929 8.83 -8.72 -28.80
N GLU A 930 9.02 -8.89 -27.49
CA GLU A 930 9.09 -10.23 -26.92
C GLU A 930 7.74 -10.93 -27.03
N THR A 931 7.73 -12.23 -27.35
CA THR A 931 6.50 -13.03 -27.36
C THR A 931 6.68 -14.34 -26.59
N SER A 932 5.62 -14.77 -25.91
CA SER A 932 5.50 -16.05 -25.23
C SER A 932 4.27 -16.78 -25.75
N GLY A 933 4.44 -17.98 -26.33
CA GLY A 933 3.34 -18.71 -26.95
C GLY A 933 2.69 -17.99 -28.15
N GLY A 934 3.38 -17.02 -28.75
CA GLY A 934 2.86 -16.18 -29.84
C GLY A 934 2.15 -14.89 -29.39
N SER A 935 2.01 -14.66 -28.08
CA SER A 935 1.45 -13.43 -27.51
C SER A 935 2.55 -12.49 -27.02
N PRO A 936 2.42 -11.16 -27.18
CA PRO A 936 3.35 -10.19 -26.61
C PRO A 936 3.56 -10.38 -25.11
N VAL A 937 4.81 -10.32 -24.67
CA VAL A 937 5.15 -10.21 -23.24
C VAL A 937 5.05 -8.73 -22.86
N ALA A 938 4.27 -8.45 -21.83
CA ALA A 938 4.02 -7.11 -21.34
C ALA A 938 5.33 -6.34 -21.08
N GLY A 939 5.41 -5.13 -21.64
CA GLY A 939 6.48 -4.18 -21.39
C GLY A 939 7.88 -4.55 -21.90
N SER A 940 7.99 -5.56 -22.76
CA SER A 940 9.27 -6.22 -23.03
C SER A 940 9.64 -6.33 -24.51
N TYR A 941 10.89 -6.01 -24.82
CA TYR A 941 11.50 -6.16 -26.13
C TYR A 941 12.77 -7.00 -26.05
N LEU A 942 13.05 -7.82 -27.06
CA LEU A 942 14.27 -8.61 -27.17
C LEU A 942 15.19 -8.04 -28.23
N TYR A 943 16.41 -7.69 -27.80
CA TYR A 943 17.53 -7.40 -28.69
C TYR A 943 18.34 -8.68 -28.91
N THR A 944 18.37 -9.16 -30.14
CA THR A 944 19.13 -10.34 -30.57
C THR A 944 20.40 -9.88 -31.28
N LEU A 945 21.56 -10.33 -30.81
CA LEU A 945 22.84 -10.05 -31.48
C LEU A 945 22.86 -10.68 -32.88
N ASN A 946 23.78 -10.23 -33.73
CA ASN A 946 23.86 -10.72 -35.09
C ASN A 946 24.55 -12.09 -35.13
N ASN A 947 24.00 -13.04 -35.89
CA ASN A 947 24.59 -14.36 -36.06
C ASN A 947 25.92 -14.35 -36.83
N THR A 948 26.29 -13.23 -37.49
CA THR A 948 27.58 -13.08 -38.17
C THR A 948 28.70 -12.47 -37.31
N ASP A 949 28.44 -12.21 -36.01
CA ASP A 949 29.49 -11.76 -35.10
C ASP A 949 30.59 -12.82 -34.96
N ASN A 950 31.86 -12.40 -35.00
CA ASN A 950 33.00 -13.31 -34.97
C ASN A 950 34.12 -12.83 -34.04
N PHE A 951 34.87 -13.80 -33.50
CA PHE A 951 35.90 -13.61 -32.49
C PHE A 951 37.15 -14.42 -32.84
N SER A 952 38.33 -13.92 -32.48
CA SER A 952 39.59 -14.63 -32.67
C SER A 952 40.67 -14.17 -31.70
N TYR A 953 41.70 -15.00 -31.52
CA TYR A 953 42.91 -14.65 -30.77
C TYR A 953 44.13 -14.64 -31.69
N THR A 954 44.99 -13.64 -31.54
CA THR A 954 46.24 -13.54 -32.28
C THR A 954 47.19 -14.66 -31.85
N LYS A 955 47.63 -15.48 -32.81
CA LYS A 955 48.62 -16.53 -32.58
C LYS A 955 50.03 -15.96 -32.60
N THR A 956 50.87 -16.34 -31.63
CA THR A 956 52.27 -15.91 -31.51
C THR A 956 53.23 -17.10 -31.47
N THR A 957 54.54 -16.86 -31.59
CA THR A 957 55.57 -17.92 -31.53
C THR A 957 55.75 -18.54 -30.14
N THR A 958 55.32 -17.85 -29.08
CA THR A 958 55.36 -18.36 -27.70
C THR A 958 54.14 -19.22 -27.42
N LEU A 959 54.34 -20.44 -26.93
CA LEU A 959 53.23 -21.31 -26.53
C LEU A 959 52.48 -20.74 -25.34
N MET A 960 51.16 -20.65 -25.46
CA MET A 960 50.26 -20.36 -24.36
C MET A 960 49.85 -21.67 -23.71
N THR A 961 49.88 -21.74 -22.37
CA THR A 961 49.25 -22.83 -21.62
C THR A 961 47.74 -22.81 -21.85
N PRO A 962 47.06 -23.97 -21.94
CA PRO A 962 45.60 -24.01 -22.05
C PRO A 962 44.97 -23.09 -21.01
N THR A 963 44.12 -22.18 -21.47
CA THR A 963 43.54 -21.11 -20.67
C THR A 963 42.10 -20.89 -21.12
N THR A 964 41.24 -20.51 -20.19
CA THR A 964 39.84 -20.16 -20.47
C THR A 964 39.73 -18.66 -20.74
N SER A 965 39.16 -18.32 -21.89
CA SER A 965 38.74 -16.97 -22.25
C SER A 965 37.53 -16.51 -21.42
N ASN A 966 37.46 -15.20 -21.19
CA ASN A 966 36.30 -14.52 -20.61
C ASN A 966 35.93 -13.31 -21.48
N ILE A 967 35.09 -13.53 -22.49
CA ILE A 967 34.67 -12.46 -23.41
C ILE A 967 33.58 -11.64 -22.74
N GLN A 968 33.87 -10.35 -22.59
CA GLN A 968 32.96 -9.33 -22.10
C GLN A 968 32.37 -8.58 -23.29
N MET A 969 31.05 -8.64 -23.42
CA MET A 969 30.25 -7.94 -24.42
C MET A 969 29.46 -6.85 -23.69
N THR A 970 29.90 -5.60 -23.81
CA THR A 970 29.35 -4.48 -23.03
C THR A 970 28.54 -3.53 -23.90
N PHE A 971 27.28 -3.36 -23.53
CA PHE A 971 26.43 -2.25 -23.93
C PHE A 971 26.73 -1.05 -23.02
N ALA A 972 26.98 0.12 -23.58
CA ALA A 972 27.16 1.35 -22.84
C ALA A 972 25.82 1.89 -22.31
N ALA A 973 25.89 2.80 -21.33
CA ALA A 973 24.72 3.59 -20.97
C ALA A 973 24.31 4.46 -22.16
N GLY A 974 23.00 4.53 -22.45
CA GLY A 974 22.43 5.29 -23.56
C GLY A 974 22.37 4.54 -24.90
N ASP A 975 22.92 3.32 -24.99
CA ASP A 975 22.94 2.53 -26.22
C ASP A 975 21.55 2.19 -26.74
N PHE A 976 20.62 1.91 -25.84
CA PHE A 976 19.19 1.71 -26.11
C PHE A 976 18.45 2.96 -25.70
N THR A 977 17.94 3.70 -26.67
CA THR A 977 17.12 4.90 -26.53
C THR A 977 15.87 4.72 -27.38
N ASP A 978 14.71 4.89 -26.76
CA ASP A 978 13.42 4.82 -27.43
C ASP A 978 13.04 6.12 -28.16
N SER A 979 11.92 6.08 -28.87
CA SER A 979 11.38 7.24 -29.60
C SER A 979 11.02 8.42 -28.71
N ASP A 980 10.86 8.17 -27.41
CA ASP A 980 10.47 9.14 -26.40
C ASP A 980 11.71 9.69 -25.66
N GLY A 981 12.91 9.35 -26.14
CA GLY A 981 14.20 9.83 -25.62
C GLY A 981 14.67 9.11 -24.36
N ARG A 982 14.00 8.01 -23.96
CA ARG A 982 14.28 7.27 -22.73
C ARG A 982 15.26 6.17 -23.02
N SER A 983 16.28 6.06 -22.17
CA SER A 983 17.41 5.20 -22.45
C SER A 983 17.81 4.29 -21.29
N ASN A 984 18.65 3.30 -21.59
CA ASN A 984 19.28 2.49 -20.56
C ASN A 984 20.33 3.31 -19.80
N GLN A 985 20.09 3.55 -18.52
CA GLN A 985 20.90 4.48 -17.73
C GLN A 985 22.28 3.93 -17.34
N SER A 986 22.49 2.62 -17.48
CA SER A 986 23.73 1.98 -17.06
C SER A 986 24.23 0.99 -18.11
N SER A 987 25.56 0.83 -18.13
CA SER A 987 26.19 -0.18 -18.96
C SER A 987 25.76 -1.58 -18.51
N TYR A 988 25.61 -2.48 -19.48
CA TYR A 988 25.26 -3.87 -19.25
C TYR A 988 26.28 -4.77 -19.93
N THR A 989 26.89 -5.69 -19.19
CA THR A 989 27.93 -6.60 -19.70
C THR A 989 27.43 -8.03 -19.68
N LEU A 990 27.33 -8.63 -20.86
CA LEU A 990 27.21 -10.07 -21.02
C LEU A 990 28.60 -10.70 -20.87
N ASN A 991 28.71 -11.75 -20.06
CA ASN A 991 29.95 -12.48 -19.86
C ASN A 991 29.83 -13.87 -20.48
N ALA A 992 30.75 -14.17 -21.39
CA ALA A 992 30.95 -15.51 -21.90
C ALA A 992 32.18 -16.11 -21.23
N THR A 993 31.95 -17.11 -20.39
CA THR A 993 32.99 -17.70 -19.55
C THR A 993 33.25 -19.15 -19.94
N ASN A 994 34.39 -19.69 -19.48
CA ASN A 994 34.79 -21.08 -19.69
C ASN A 994 35.08 -21.47 -21.15
N ILE A 995 35.34 -20.50 -22.02
CA ILE A 995 35.74 -20.78 -23.41
C ILE A 995 37.21 -21.20 -23.43
N GLU A 996 37.49 -22.49 -23.35
CA GLU A 996 38.87 -22.98 -23.38
C GLU A 996 39.55 -22.67 -24.72
N GLN A 997 40.79 -22.18 -24.66
CA GLN A 997 41.62 -21.84 -25.82
C GLN A 997 42.92 -22.66 -25.79
N ARG A 998 43.28 -23.26 -26.94
CA ARG A 998 44.50 -24.06 -27.10
C ARG A 998 45.26 -23.70 -28.37
N TYR A 999 46.57 -23.86 -28.33
CA TYR A 999 47.40 -23.80 -29.53
C TYR A 999 47.19 -25.04 -30.38
N ALA A 1000 46.93 -24.86 -31.67
CA ALA A 1000 46.98 -25.93 -32.67
C ALA A 1000 48.34 -25.94 -33.40
N ARG A 1001 48.67 -27.04 -34.05
CA ARG A 1001 49.61 -27.07 -35.16
C ARG A 1001 49.25 -28.18 -36.13
N PHE A 1002 49.61 -27.99 -37.38
CA PHE A 1002 49.63 -29.09 -38.33
C PHE A 1002 50.97 -29.82 -38.21
N TYR A 1003 50.94 -31.15 -38.04
CA TYR A 1003 52.14 -31.97 -37.93
C TYR A 1003 52.08 -33.08 -38.97
N ALA A 1004 53.11 -33.15 -39.82
CA ALA A 1004 53.30 -34.23 -40.77
C ALA A 1004 54.65 -34.90 -40.52
N GLN A 1005 54.65 -36.23 -40.49
CA GLN A 1005 55.87 -37.02 -40.34
C GLN A 1005 56.35 -37.56 -41.68
N ASP A 1006 57.65 -37.75 -41.81
CA ASP A 1006 58.22 -38.52 -42.92
C ASP A 1006 57.61 -39.92 -42.98
N ALA A 1007 57.39 -40.41 -44.20
CA ALA A 1007 56.84 -41.72 -44.46
C ALA A 1007 57.85 -42.57 -45.23
N ALA A 1008 57.95 -43.84 -44.91
CA ALA A 1008 58.70 -44.76 -45.72
C ALA A 1008 58.18 -46.19 -45.61
N ASP A 1009 58.20 -46.90 -46.73
CA ASP A 1009 57.89 -48.33 -46.74
C ASP A 1009 58.86 -49.14 -47.62
N THR A 1010 58.71 -50.46 -47.55
CA THR A 1010 59.47 -51.47 -48.28
C THR A 1010 59.07 -51.50 -49.76
N ILE A 1011 59.78 -52.31 -50.55
CA ILE A 1011 59.54 -52.44 -52.00
C ILE A 1011 58.14 -53.04 -52.21
N GLY A 1012 57.26 -52.30 -52.89
CA GLY A 1012 55.88 -52.73 -53.20
C GLY A 1012 54.84 -52.49 -52.09
N GLY A 1013 55.20 -51.77 -51.01
CA GLY A 1013 54.26 -51.37 -49.95
C GLY A 1013 53.77 -49.93 -50.11
N ALA A 1014 52.66 -49.60 -49.44
CA ALA A 1014 52.08 -48.26 -49.40
C ALA A 1014 52.79 -47.39 -48.35
N ALA A 1015 53.18 -46.18 -48.72
CA ALA A 1015 53.81 -45.24 -47.80
C ALA A 1015 52.79 -44.23 -47.27
N ASP A 1016 52.39 -44.39 -46.00
CA ASP A 1016 51.39 -43.52 -45.37
C ASP A 1016 52.05 -42.32 -44.68
N ILE A 1017 51.78 -41.12 -45.19
CA ILE A 1017 52.03 -39.91 -44.41
C ILE A 1017 50.94 -39.80 -43.36
N ARG A 1018 51.35 -39.83 -42.09
CA ARG A 1018 50.50 -39.42 -40.98
C ARG A 1018 50.62 -37.93 -40.83
N ALA A 1019 49.67 -37.19 -41.38
CA ALA A 1019 49.47 -35.79 -41.07
C ALA A 1019 48.32 -35.66 -40.07
N GLN A 1020 48.44 -34.75 -39.13
CA GLN A 1020 47.47 -34.59 -38.05
C GLN A 1020 47.46 -33.17 -37.52
N ILE A 1021 46.29 -32.72 -37.12
CA ILE A 1021 46.15 -31.54 -36.26
C ILE A 1021 46.47 -31.98 -34.84
N GLN A 1022 47.42 -31.27 -34.23
CA GLN A 1022 47.77 -31.46 -32.84
C GLN A 1022 47.42 -30.21 -32.05
N HIS A 1023 46.98 -30.39 -30.81
CA HIS A 1023 46.83 -29.31 -29.85
C HIS A 1023 47.87 -29.42 -28.73
N TRP A 1024 48.22 -28.27 -28.15
CA TRP A 1024 49.08 -28.20 -26.97
C TRP A 1024 48.21 -28.36 -25.72
N ASN A 1025 48.49 -29.38 -24.90
CA ASN A 1025 47.74 -29.63 -23.67
C ASN A 1025 48.36 -28.98 -22.42
N GLY A 1026 49.37 -28.11 -22.59
CA GLY A 1026 50.14 -27.51 -21.49
C GLY A 1026 51.49 -28.20 -21.22
N THR A 1027 51.64 -29.46 -21.62
CA THR A 1027 52.85 -30.26 -21.36
C THR A 1027 53.44 -30.90 -22.62
N GLN A 1028 52.58 -31.34 -23.55
CA GLN A 1028 52.97 -31.97 -24.80
C GLN A 1028 51.94 -31.71 -25.89
N TRP A 1029 52.36 -31.92 -27.13
CA TRP A 1029 51.47 -31.93 -28.28
C TRP A 1029 50.72 -33.25 -28.35
N GLN A 1030 49.40 -33.19 -28.49
CA GLN A 1030 48.54 -34.35 -28.63
C GLN A 1030 47.71 -34.23 -29.91
N THR A 1031 47.46 -35.34 -30.59
CA THR A 1031 46.52 -35.40 -31.71
C THR A 1031 45.13 -35.04 -31.21
N THR A 1032 44.43 -34.13 -31.91
CA THR A 1032 43.06 -33.78 -31.54
C THR A 1032 42.11 -34.86 -32.04
N THR A 1033 41.51 -35.66 -31.14
CA THR A 1033 40.64 -36.77 -31.53
C THR A 1033 39.20 -36.37 -31.80
N ASP A 1034 38.82 -35.16 -31.40
CA ASP A 1034 37.44 -34.69 -31.40
C ASP A 1034 37.26 -33.54 -32.43
N ASP A 1035 38.23 -33.38 -33.34
CA ASP A 1035 38.17 -32.41 -34.46
C ASP A 1035 37.73 -33.16 -35.72
N ASP A 1036 36.42 -33.13 -35.99
CA ASP A 1036 35.80 -33.67 -37.19
C ASP A 1036 35.04 -32.62 -38.01
N ALA A 1037 35.37 -31.34 -37.79
CA ALA A 1037 34.75 -30.22 -38.47
C ALA A 1037 35.75 -29.39 -39.29
N SER A 1038 37.04 -29.36 -38.92
CA SER A 1038 38.01 -28.59 -39.71
C SER A 1038 38.23 -29.17 -41.11
N ILE A 1039 38.58 -28.30 -42.05
CA ILE A 1039 38.83 -28.68 -43.46
C ILE A 1039 40.23 -28.18 -43.85
N LEU A 1040 41.01 -29.04 -44.51
CA LEU A 1040 42.29 -28.66 -45.11
C LEU A 1040 42.17 -28.66 -46.63
N PRO A 1041 42.55 -27.56 -47.30
CA PRO A 1041 42.48 -27.50 -48.75
C PRO A 1041 43.61 -28.35 -49.36
N LEU A 1042 43.35 -28.94 -50.53
CA LEU A 1042 44.26 -29.89 -51.17
C LEU A 1042 45.49 -29.23 -51.82
N ASP A 1043 45.45 -27.91 -51.99
CA ASP A 1043 46.59 -27.06 -52.38
C ASP A 1043 47.48 -26.65 -51.19
N ALA A 1044 47.20 -27.15 -49.97
CA ALA A 1044 48.05 -26.91 -48.79
C ALA A 1044 49.49 -27.44 -48.90
N PHE A 1045 49.84 -28.18 -49.97
CA PHE A 1045 51.21 -28.60 -50.26
C PHE A 1045 51.47 -28.80 -51.76
N ASP A 1046 52.74 -28.63 -52.14
CA ASP A 1046 53.33 -29.04 -53.40
C ASP A 1046 54.17 -30.32 -53.24
N ALA A 1047 54.35 -31.06 -54.33
CA ALA A 1047 55.24 -32.22 -54.37
C ALA A 1047 56.46 -31.95 -55.25
N THR A 1048 57.61 -32.50 -54.87
CA THR A 1048 58.81 -32.56 -55.72
C THR A 1048 59.26 -34.03 -55.83
N PRO A 1049 59.16 -34.68 -57.00
CA PRO A 1049 58.64 -34.17 -58.29
C PRO A 1049 57.16 -33.74 -58.25
N ALA A 1050 56.74 -32.87 -59.18
CA ALA A 1050 55.41 -32.25 -59.18
C ALA A 1050 54.25 -33.26 -59.27
N LYS A 1051 53.16 -32.98 -58.54
CA LYS A 1051 51.89 -33.70 -58.62
C LYS A 1051 51.14 -33.39 -59.92
N SER A 1052 50.31 -34.32 -60.37
CA SER A 1052 49.59 -34.22 -61.64
C SER A 1052 48.43 -33.22 -61.64
N ALA A 1053 47.83 -32.96 -60.48
CA ALA A 1053 46.69 -32.05 -60.29
C ALA A 1053 46.48 -31.73 -58.80
N ASP A 1054 45.70 -30.68 -58.51
CA ASP A 1054 45.14 -30.35 -57.20
C ASP A 1054 43.76 -31.02 -57.02
N SER A 1055 43.70 -32.34 -57.20
CA SER A 1055 42.48 -33.15 -57.01
C SER A 1055 42.82 -34.50 -56.38
N ASP A 1056 41.96 -35.04 -55.52
CA ASP A 1056 42.11 -36.40 -54.97
C ASP A 1056 41.37 -37.41 -55.87
N PRO A 1057 42.00 -38.50 -56.33
CA PRO A 1057 43.42 -38.83 -56.21
C PRO A 1057 44.31 -38.02 -57.16
N PHE A 1058 45.58 -37.82 -56.77
CA PHE A 1058 46.62 -37.26 -57.63
C PHE A 1058 47.76 -38.26 -57.85
N THR A 1059 48.60 -38.01 -58.85
CA THR A 1059 49.74 -38.87 -59.14
C THR A 1059 51.06 -38.10 -59.17
N VAL A 1060 52.16 -38.74 -58.77
CA VAL A 1060 53.52 -38.19 -58.80
C VAL A 1060 54.44 -39.17 -59.53
N THR A 1061 55.23 -38.68 -60.48
CA THR A 1061 56.24 -39.50 -61.16
C THR A 1061 57.56 -39.45 -60.38
N VAL A 1062 57.96 -40.57 -59.78
CA VAL A 1062 59.19 -40.67 -58.98
C VAL A 1062 60.27 -41.39 -59.78
N THR A 1063 61.49 -40.84 -59.78
CA THR A 1063 62.67 -41.45 -60.43
C THR A 1063 63.57 -42.08 -59.39
N ALA A 1064 63.90 -43.37 -59.54
CA ALA A 1064 64.84 -44.09 -58.71
C ALA A 1064 66.30 -43.70 -58.99
N SER A 1065 67.20 -44.03 -58.06
CA SER A 1065 68.64 -43.75 -58.17
C SER A 1065 69.34 -44.45 -59.35
N ASN A 1066 68.71 -45.48 -59.93
CA ASN A 1066 69.16 -46.17 -61.13
C ASN A 1066 68.61 -45.56 -62.45
N GLY A 1067 67.76 -44.53 -62.37
CA GLY A 1067 67.16 -43.83 -63.51
C GLY A 1067 65.75 -44.29 -63.90
N ASP A 1068 65.19 -45.32 -63.26
CA ASP A 1068 63.85 -45.82 -63.57
C ASP A 1068 62.77 -44.88 -63.02
N THR A 1069 61.71 -44.61 -63.79
CA THR A 1069 60.56 -43.82 -63.35
C THR A 1069 59.36 -44.71 -63.03
N SER A 1070 58.57 -44.34 -62.01
CA SER A 1070 57.28 -45.00 -61.72
C SER A 1070 56.26 -43.99 -61.26
N LEU A 1071 54.98 -44.29 -61.52
CA LEU A 1071 53.86 -43.47 -61.11
C LEU A 1071 53.39 -43.92 -59.72
N VAL A 1072 53.41 -43.00 -58.78
CA VAL A 1072 52.84 -43.19 -57.44
C VAL A 1072 51.48 -42.49 -57.42
N THR A 1073 50.44 -43.21 -57.04
CA THR A 1073 49.10 -42.63 -56.86
C THR A 1073 48.93 -42.29 -55.39
N ALA A 1074 48.58 -41.05 -55.10
CA ALA A 1074 48.26 -40.62 -53.76
C ALA A 1074 46.73 -40.53 -53.62
N THR A 1075 46.21 -41.18 -52.58
CA THR A 1075 44.82 -41.09 -52.15
C THR A 1075 44.81 -40.54 -50.73
N GLY A 1076 44.02 -39.51 -50.47
CA GLY A 1076 43.93 -38.94 -49.13
C GLY A 1076 42.69 -38.07 -48.94
N ARG A 1077 42.14 -38.04 -47.72
CA ARG A 1077 40.98 -37.20 -47.38
C ARG A 1077 41.37 -35.72 -47.29
N PHE A 1078 41.45 -35.06 -48.43
CA PHE A 1078 41.74 -33.63 -48.55
C PHE A 1078 40.77 -33.00 -49.56
N GLY A 1079 40.23 -31.83 -49.25
CA GLY A 1079 39.31 -31.12 -50.13
C GLY A 1079 38.25 -30.33 -49.36
N ASN A 1080 37.64 -29.34 -50.03
CA ASN A 1080 36.74 -28.36 -49.41
C ASN A 1080 35.37 -28.91 -48.93
N SER A 1081 35.14 -30.23 -49.02
CA SER A 1081 33.84 -30.85 -48.73
C SER A 1081 33.89 -32.04 -47.78
N ASP A 1082 35.08 -32.54 -47.44
CA ASP A 1082 35.25 -33.71 -46.57
C ASP A 1082 35.97 -33.28 -45.28
N PRO A 1083 35.30 -33.30 -44.11
CA PRO A 1083 35.91 -32.89 -42.86
C PRO A 1083 37.02 -33.86 -42.42
N VAL A 1084 37.90 -33.39 -41.52
CA VAL A 1084 38.88 -34.26 -40.86
C VAL A 1084 38.16 -35.41 -40.15
N SER A 1085 38.78 -36.58 -40.07
CA SER A 1085 38.32 -37.61 -39.14
C SER A 1085 39.29 -37.64 -37.97
N VAL A 1086 38.80 -37.33 -36.77
CA VAL A 1086 39.56 -37.40 -35.50
C VAL A 1086 40.92 -36.69 -35.55
N GLY A 1087 40.97 -35.51 -36.20
CA GLY A 1087 42.19 -34.71 -36.38
C GLY A 1087 43.28 -35.34 -37.24
N GLN A 1088 42.99 -36.42 -37.98
CA GLN A 1088 43.96 -37.14 -38.83
C GLN A 1088 43.68 -36.96 -40.33
N PHE A 1089 44.76 -36.78 -41.07
CA PHE A 1089 44.82 -36.70 -42.53
C PHE A 1089 45.90 -37.67 -43.00
N ASN A 1090 45.49 -38.86 -43.43
CA ASN A 1090 46.42 -39.81 -44.02
C ASN A 1090 46.50 -39.55 -45.52
N ILE A 1091 47.72 -39.34 -46.03
CA ILE A 1091 48.00 -39.41 -47.47
C ILE A 1091 48.65 -40.77 -47.69
N GLU A 1092 47.89 -41.68 -48.29
CA GLU A 1092 48.38 -42.99 -48.69
C GLU A 1092 48.98 -42.87 -50.09
N PHE A 1093 50.28 -43.16 -50.20
CA PHE A 1093 50.95 -43.25 -51.49
C PHE A 1093 51.03 -44.72 -51.90
N ASP A 1094 50.12 -45.11 -52.79
CA ASP A 1094 50.09 -46.45 -53.38
C ASP A 1094 50.96 -46.50 -54.64
N HIS A 1095 51.67 -47.62 -54.77
CA HIS A 1095 52.60 -47.89 -55.84
C HIS A 1095 51.92 -48.68 -56.95
N ALA A 1096 51.99 -48.21 -58.20
CA ALA A 1096 51.50 -48.97 -59.34
C ALA A 1096 52.45 -50.16 -59.67
N ASP A 1097 52.29 -51.30 -58.98
CA ASP A 1097 52.66 -52.70 -59.30
C ASP A 1097 54.03 -53.08 -59.96
N THR A 1098 54.94 -52.16 -60.26
CA THR A 1098 56.26 -52.46 -60.88
C THR A 1098 57.42 -52.03 -59.98
N ALA A 1099 57.93 -52.97 -59.18
CA ALA A 1099 58.98 -52.80 -58.18
C ALA A 1099 60.07 -51.74 -58.48
N LEU A 1100 60.00 -50.60 -57.81
CA LEU A 1100 61.13 -49.66 -57.69
C LEU A 1100 62.24 -50.26 -56.81
N SER A 1101 63.51 -50.05 -57.20
CA SER A 1101 64.67 -50.41 -56.37
C SER A 1101 64.88 -49.45 -55.19
N SER A 1102 64.48 -48.18 -55.31
CA SER A 1102 64.41 -47.14 -54.26
C SER A 1102 64.10 -45.76 -54.85
N GLY A 1103 63.15 -45.00 -54.30
CA GLY A 1103 62.81 -43.64 -54.75
C GLY A 1103 62.33 -42.73 -53.61
N SER A 1104 62.30 -41.41 -53.81
CA SER A 1104 61.69 -40.50 -52.83
C SER A 1104 61.09 -39.26 -53.47
N LEU A 1105 60.04 -38.74 -52.84
CA LEU A 1105 59.48 -37.41 -53.12
C LEU A 1105 59.50 -36.56 -51.83
N ILE A 1106 59.42 -35.25 -52.01
CA ILE A 1106 59.35 -34.27 -50.92
C ILE A 1106 58.03 -33.52 -51.06
N LEU A 1107 57.24 -33.47 -49.99
CA LEU A 1107 56.09 -32.58 -49.89
C LEU A 1107 56.54 -31.26 -49.25
N GLN A 1108 56.29 -30.15 -49.94
CA GLN A 1108 56.53 -28.80 -49.47
C GLN A 1108 55.18 -28.19 -49.09
N TRP A 1109 54.95 -27.94 -47.81
CA TRP A 1109 53.72 -27.31 -47.32
C TRP A 1109 53.67 -25.85 -47.77
N ASP A 1110 52.50 -25.39 -48.23
CA ASP A 1110 52.30 -24.04 -48.74
C ASP A 1110 51.72 -23.12 -47.66
N ALA A 1111 52.44 -22.04 -47.37
CA ALA A 1111 52.03 -21.02 -46.41
C ALA A 1111 50.88 -20.13 -46.90
N SER A 1112 50.57 -20.12 -48.21
CA SER A 1112 49.45 -19.35 -48.74
C SER A 1112 48.11 -20.09 -48.66
N SER A 1113 48.16 -21.42 -48.65
CA SER A 1113 46.99 -22.30 -48.68
C SER A 1113 46.69 -22.99 -47.35
N LEU A 1114 47.72 -23.29 -46.54
CA LEU A 1114 47.51 -23.86 -45.20
C LEU A 1114 46.99 -22.79 -44.22
N PRO A 1115 45.93 -23.05 -43.43
CA PRO A 1115 45.42 -22.09 -42.46
C PRO A 1115 46.48 -21.63 -41.46
N SER A 1116 46.61 -20.32 -41.27
CA SER A 1116 47.66 -19.71 -40.42
C SER A 1116 47.56 -20.11 -38.95
N TRP A 1117 46.35 -20.46 -38.47
CA TRP A 1117 46.12 -20.98 -37.12
C TRP A 1117 46.74 -22.37 -36.89
N LEU A 1118 47.23 -23.04 -37.94
CA LEU A 1118 48.00 -24.28 -37.87
C LEU A 1118 49.52 -24.10 -37.93
N PHE A 1119 50.01 -22.87 -38.13
CA PHE A 1119 51.46 -22.62 -38.20
C PHE A 1119 52.12 -22.77 -36.83
N PHE A 1120 53.38 -23.19 -36.82
CA PHE A 1120 54.13 -23.38 -35.58
C PHE A 1120 55.58 -22.90 -35.73
N ALA A 1121 56.19 -22.51 -34.61
CA ALA A 1121 57.58 -22.08 -34.57
C ALA A 1121 58.52 -23.30 -34.53
N TRP A 1122 58.62 -24.01 -35.65
CA TRP A 1122 59.48 -25.20 -35.77
C TRP A 1122 60.96 -24.90 -35.51
N ASP A 1123 61.40 -23.68 -35.83
CA ASP A 1123 62.75 -23.17 -35.61
C ASP A 1123 62.90 -22.32 -34.33
N GLY A 1124 61.79 -22.14 -33.59
CA GLY A 1124 61.72 -21.31 -32.38
C GLY A 1124 61.63 -19.79 -32.60
N ASN A 1125 61.68 -19.29 -33.85
CA ASN A 1125 61.78 -17.85 -34.12
C ASN A 1125 60.63 -17.29 -34.96
N SER A 1126 59.98 -18.09 -35.80
CA SER A 1126 58.90 -17.62 -36.68
C SER A 1126 57.79 -18.64 -36.86
N LEU A 1127 56.53 -18.18 -36.91
CA LEU A 1127 55.41 -19.04 -37.27
C LEU A 1127 55.55 -19.44 -38.74
N SER A 1128 55.63 -20.74 -38.98
CA SER A 1128 55.80 -21.31 -40.31
C SER A 1128 54.97 -22.57 -40.48
N VAL A 1129 54.74 -22.95 -41.73
CA VAL A 1129 54.25 -24.28 -42.11
C VAL A 1129 55.25 -25.36 -41.66
N PRO A 1130 54.83 -26.64 -41.58
CA PRO A 1130 55.75 -27.71 -41.20
C PRO A 1130 56.96 -27.83 -42.13
N PRO A 1131 58.08 -28.36 -41.61
CA PRO A 1131 59.21 -28.73 -42.46
C PRO A 1131 58.75 -29.66 -43.58
N ALA A 1132 59.46 -29.60 -44.72
CA ALA A 1132 59.16 -30.44 -45.86
C ALA A 1132 59.17 -31.93 -45.47
N THR A 1133 58.13 -32.66 -45.87
CA THR A 1133 57.92 -34.06 -45.49
C THR A 1133 58.47 -34.97 -46.57
N ARG A 1134 59.38 -35.88 -46.20
CA ARG A 1134 59.97 -36.84 -47.13
C ARG A 1134 59.17 -38.14 -47.16
N VAL A 1135 58.81 -38.58 -48.37
CA VAL A 1135 58.24 -39.91 -48.60
C VAL A 1135 59.27 -40.75 -49.36
N ALA A 1136 59.61 -41.91 -48.82
CA ALA A 1136 60.58 -42.82 -49.41
C ALA A 1136 60.01 -44.20 -49.69
N PHE A 1137 60.35 -44.74 -50.85
CA PHE A 1137 59.89 -46.04 -51.32
C PHE A 1137 61.08 -46.98 -51.45
N GLY A 1138 60.89 -48.26 -51.10
CA GLY A 1138 61.85 -49.32 -51.38
C GLY A 1138 62.96 -49.53 -50.35
N ASN A 1139 62.72 -49.22 -49.08
CA ASN A 1139 63.70 -49.48 -48.01
C ASN A 1139 63.84 -50.99 -47.72
N ARG A 1140 65.06 -51.55 -47.75
CA ARG A 1140 65.32 -52.94 -47.32
C ARG A 1140 65.46 -53.03 -45.79
N ARG A 1141 64.65 -53.86 -45.12
CA ARG A 1141 64.82 -54.18 -43.69
C ARG A 1141 66.11 -54.97 -43.49
N GLY A 1142 67.10 -54.39 -42.81
CA GLY A 1142 68.45 -54.96 -42.63
C GLY A 1142 68.59 -56.16 -41.68
N ASN A 1143 67.53 -56.91 -41.36
CA ASN A 1143 67.62 -58.12 -40.54
C ASN A 1143 66.40 -59.05 -40.73
N GLU A 1144 66.36 -59.77 -41.85
CA GLU A 1144 65.63 -61.04 -41.92
C GLU A 1144 66.65 -62.18 -41.87
N ARG A 1145 66.60 -62.99 -40.80
CA ARG A 1145 67.48 -64.15 -40.62
C ARG A 1145 67.05 -65.25 -41.61
N ILE A 1146 67.90 -65.55 -42.58
CA ILE A 1146 67.80 -66.77 -43.37
C ILE A 1146 68.21 -67.95 -42.47
N ILE A 1147 67.26 -68.82 -42.12
CA ILE A 1147 67.55 -70.16 -41.58
C ILE A 1147 67.84 -71.07 -42.78
N SER A 1148 69.09 -71.49 -42.97
CA SER A 1148 69.38 -72.61 -43.88
C SER A 1148 69.29 -73.94 -43.11
N TRP A 1149 68.46 -74.84 -43.59
CA TRP A 1149 68.38 -76.22 -43.11
C TRP A 1149 69.46 -77.07 -43.81
N ARG A 1150 70.14 -77.92 -43.03
CA ARG A 1150 71.14 -78.89 -43.48
C ARG A 1150 70.43 -80.21 -43.76
N GLU A 1151 70.38 -80.65 -45.01
CA GLU A 1151 70.02 -82.02 -45.34
C GLU A 1151 71.17 -82.97 -44.97
N SER A 1152 70.84 -84.03 -44.25
CA SER A 1152 71.71 -85.14 -43.91
C SER A 1152 71.64 -86.23 -44.97
N ASN A 1153 72.79 -86.56 -45.55
CA ASN A 1153 73.39 -87.90 -45.44
C ASN A 1153 74.91 -87.78 -45.48
#